data_AF-A0A7J8SIA1-F1
#
_entry.id   AF-A0A7J8SIA1-F1
#
_cell.length_a   1.000
_cell.length_b   1.000
_cell.length_c   1.000
_cell.angle_alpha   90.00
_cell.angle_beta   90.00
_cell.angle_gamma   90.00
#
_symmetry.space_group_name_H-M   'P 1'
#
loop_
_entity.id
_entity.type
_entity.pdbx_description
1 polymer ?
#
loop_
_entity_poly.entity_id
_entity_poly.type
_entity_poly.pdbx_seq_one_letter_code
_entity_poly.pdbx_strand_id
1 'polypeptide(L)'
;MGSDKRSAGLLPRMERVRTILTHKYPYPHEHSRHAIIAVVVGCLFFISSDNMHTLIEKLDNNIKWWSMYGCLLGFFYFFSSPFIGKTIKPSYSNFSRWYIAWILVAAVYHLPSFQSMGVDMRMNLSLFLSIYLSSILFLLVFHIIFFGLWYLGLISRVAGRRPEILTVVQNCAVISIACCVFYSHCGNRAMLKQKPSVRKNSIWFWEKGERNTWLANFLRMNELKDQVCSSWFAPVGSASDYPLLSKWVIYGEIACSGSCSGPSDEISPIYSLWATFIGLYIANYVVERYTLFLHALIFTLYLKFLLFYIKFRWALTHPLSVEEYEKLKKNQMKPDFLDMVPWYSGTSADLFKTVFDLLVSVTVFVGRFDMRMMQASMSRVHEGAQQYDLFYDHLSEREDLWFDFMADTGDGGNSSYAVARLLAQPSIQLTKDDSLLTLPRGDLLLIGGDLAYPNPSRFTYERRLFCPFQYALQPPPWYKPDHIAVNKPELPEGVSELKEYNGPQCFIIPGNHDWFDGLNTFMRYICHKSWLGGWFMPQKKSYFALQLPKRWWVFGLDLSLHADIDVYQFQFFSELVKTKVGENDSVIIMTHEPHWLLDWYWNNVSGENVSHLICDYLKGRCKLRIAGDLHHYMRHSCVPSEGPVHVQHLLVNGCGGAFLHPTHVFSNFSQFYGKTYECKAAYPSFDDSSRIALGNILKFRKMNWQFDFIGGIIYFILVFSIFPQCQLDHILQDDSFSGHLRSFFGTVWNSFVYMLEHSFVSLAGVVLLLMLAFTFVPSKLALKKRAIIGILHVSAHLASAVILMLLLELGLETCIRHKLLATSGYHSLYQWYQSVETEHFPDPTGLRARIEQWTFGLYPACIKYLMSAFDVPEVIAVTRSNICKYGIQSLSRGGAIIYYASVFLYFWVFSTPVVSLVFGSYLYICINWLHIHFDEAFSSLRIANYKSFTRFHINCDGDLEVFTLAIDKVPREWKLDPDWDGEAKQPQQWSHRIKHPSKWSASVSHQDPLNTVRIVDRFIIKQTDNQDFASSNGSINS
;
A
#
# COMPACT_ATOMS: atom_id res chain seq x y z
N MET A 1 57.88 7.28 34.34
CA MET A 1 57.49 7.92 35.61
C MET A 1 56.38 8.92 35.31
N GLY A 2 55.33 8.96 36.11
CA GLY A 2 54.27 9.97 35.99
C GLY A 2 52.88 9.38 35.86
N SER A 3 52.15 9.41 36.96
CA SER A 3 50.75 9.04 37.18
C SER A 3 49.80 9.80 36.26
N ASP A 4 48.72 9.14 35.80
CA ASP A 4 47.41 9.78 35.81
C ASP A 4 46.25 8.79 35.99
N LYS A 5 45.52 9.00 37.08
CA LYS A 5 44.26 8.35 37.44
C LYS A 5 43.18 8.71 36.41
N ARG A 6 42.48 7.72 35.86
CA ARG A 6 41.12 7.90 35.32
C ARG A 6 40.13 7.01 36.06
N SER A 7 39.04 7.66 36.44
CA SER A 7 37.91 7.17 37.21
C SER A 7 37.21 5.99 36.55
N ALA A 8 36.85 5.01 37.38
CA ALA A 8 35.93 3.94 37.02
C ALA A 8 34.52 4.53 36.82
N GLY A 9 34.17 4.81 35.56
CA GLY A 9 32.83 5.17 35.13
C GLY A 9 32.00 3.93 34.77
N LEU A 10 30.83 3.82 35.36
CA LEU A 10 29.91 2.69 35.42
C LEU A 10 29.13 2.45 34.10
N LEU A 11 29.82 2.41 32.94
CA LEU A 11 29.18 2.43 31.61
C LEU A 11 29.30 1.20 30.70
N PRO A 12 30.13 0.15 30.91
CA PRO A 12 30.16 -0.98 29.98
C PRO A 12 29.05 -2.03 30.23
N ARG A 13 28.13 -1.79 31.18
CA ARG A 13 27.10 -2.77 31.56
C ARG A 13 25.76 -2.60 30.84
N MET A 14 25.48 -1.46 30.20
CA MET A 14 24.20 -1.21 29.52
C MET A 14 24.17 -1.69 28.05
N GLU A 15 25.31 -1.74 27.34
CA GLU A 15 25.34 -2.26 25.97
C GLU A 15 25.17 -3.79 25.90
N ARG A 16 25.64 -4.51 26.93
CA ARG A 16 25.45 -5.96 27.05
C ARG A 16 24.00 -6.35 27.41
N VAL A 17 23.19 -5.42 27.93
CA VAL A 17 21.76 -5.62 28.20
C VAL A 17 20.91 -5.34 26.95
N ARG A 18 21.34 -4.42 26.07
CA ARG A 18 20.62 -4.07 24.84
C ARG A 18 20.68 -5.17 23.77
N THR A 19 21.79 -5.91 23.71
CA THR A 19 21.97 -7.07 22.81
C THR A 19 21.26 -8.33 23.29
N ILE A 20 20.83 -8.42 24.56
CA ILE A 20 20.05 -9.55 25.08
C ILE A 20 18.56 -9.45 24.69
N LEU A 21 18.05 -8.24 24.43
CA LEU A 21 16.61 -7.97 24.27
C LEU A 21 16.14 -7.78 22.82
N THR A 22 16.99 -7.99 21.82
CA THR A 22 16.62 -7.77 20.40
C THR A 22 17.05 -8.92 19.49
N HIS A 23 16.52 -10.12 19.75
CA HIS A 23 16.42 -11.16 18.74
C HIS A 23 14.97 -11.65 18.64
N LYS A 24 14.36 -11.45 17.46
CA LYS A 24 13.10 -12.07 17.08
C LYS A 24 13.41 -13.51 16.68
N TYR A 25 13.03 -14.47 17.51
CA TYR A 25 12.87 -15.87 17.10
C TYR A 25 11.38 -16.23 17.03
N PRO A 26 10.99 -17.17 16.15
CA PRO A 26 9.63 -17.68 16.11
C PRO A 26 9.30 -18.40 17.42
N TYR A 27 8.05 -18.23 17.83
CA TYR A 27 7.48 -18.72 19.08
C TYR A 27 7.60 -20.25 19.18
N PRO A 28 8.29 -20.86 20.16
CA PRO A 28 8.49 -22.31 20.20
C PRO A 28 7.35 -23.07 20.91
N HIS A 29 6.34 -22.39 21.46
CA HIS A 29 5.20 -23.02 22.14
C HIS A 29 3.94 -23.00 21.27
N GLU A 30 4.00 -23.63 20.09
CA GLU A 30 2.82 -23.85 19.25
C GLU A 30 1.74 -24.59 20.06
N HIS A 31 2.08 -25.60 20.87
CA HIS A 31 1.10 -26.38 21.63
C HIS A 31 0.35 -25.60 22.72
N SER A 32 0.99 -24.65 23.40
CA SER A 32 0.34 -23.79 24.40
C SER A 32 -0.69 -22.85 23.76
N ARG A 33 -0.39 -22.37 22.54
CA ARG A 33 -1.33 -21.57 21.74
C ARG A 33 -2.53 -22.41 21.27
N HIS A 34 -2.31 -23.67 20.87
CA HIS A 34 -3.40 -24.59 20.52
C HIS A 34 -4.26 -24.96 21.75
N ALA A 35 -3.67 -25.12 22.94
CA ALA A 35 -4.43 -25.36 24.17
C ALA A 35 -5.29 -24.15 24.57
N ILE A 36 -4.74 -22.93 24.46
CA ILE A 36 -5.51 -21.69 24.69
C ILE A 36 -6.64 -21.57 23.67
N ILE A 37 -6.39 -21.84 22.39
CA ILE A 37 -7.42 -21.82 21.34
C ILE A 37 -8.48 -22.89 21.62
N ALA A 38 -8.11 -24.11 22.01
CA ALA A 38 -9.05 -25.19 22.33
C ALA A 38 -9.92 -24.86 23.56
N VAL A 39 -9.35 -24.21 24.59
CA VAL A 39 -10.11 -23.74 25.76
C VAL A 39 -11.05 -22.59 25.37
N VAL A 40 -10.59 -21.63 24.57
CA VAL A 40 -11.45 -20.51 24.10
C VAL A 40 -12.58 -21.04 23.21
N VAL A 41 -12.29 -21.94 22.27
CA VAL A 41 -13.27 -22.56 21.39
C VAL A 41 -14.22 -23.47 22.18
N GLY A 42 -13.72 -24.23 23.14
CA GLY A 42 -14.54 -25.03 24.06
C GLY A 42 -15.46 -24.17 24.91
N CYS A 43 -14.95 -23.08 25.50
CA CYS A 43 -15.76 -22.11 26.22
C CYS A 43 -16.82 -21.47 25.32
N LEU A 44 -16.47 -21.06 24.10
CA LEU A 44 -17.42 -20.53 23.12
C LEU A 44 -18.47 -21.57 22.71
N PHE A 45 -18.08 -22.84 22.55
CA PHE A 45 -18.99 -23.94 22.24
C PHE A 45 -20.01 -24.16 23.36
N PHE A 46 -19.57 -24.27 24.62
CA PHE A 46 -20.47 -24.44 25.77
C PHE A 46 -21.35 -23.21 26.02
N ILE A 47 -20.80 -21.99 25.90
CA ILE A 47 -21.56 -20.73 25.99
C ILE A 47 -22.59 -20.63 24.84
N SER A 48 -22.23 -21.07 23.63
CA SER A 48 -23.14 -21.08 22.48
C SER A 48 -24.25 -22.12 22.62
N SER A 49 -23.97 -23.28 23.21
CA SER A 49 -24.96 -24.37 23.32
C SER A 49 -26.15 -24.03 24.21
N ASP A 50 -25.94 -23.24 25.28
CA ASP A 50 -27.01 -22.80 26.20
C ASP A 50 -27.73 -21.52 25.71
N ASN A 51 -27.22 -20.82 24.67
CA ASN A 51 -27.72 -19.48 24.31
C ASN A 51 -27.79 -19.15 22.81
N MET A 52 -27.54 -20.08 21.87
CA MET A 52 -27.46 -19.76 20.43
C MET A 52 -28.77 -19.14 19.89
N HIS A 53 -29.94 -19.63 20.32
CA HIS A 53 -31.23 -19.06 19.92
C HIS A 53 -31.41 -17.66 20.51
N THR A 54 -31.11 -17.48 21.80
CA THR A 54 -31.15 -16.19 22.48
C THR A 54 -30.17 -15.20 21.88
N LEU A 55 -29.01 -15.65 21.40
CA LEU A 55 -27.96 -14.80 20.88
C LEU A 55 -28.24 -14.39 19.43
N ILE A 56 -28.81 -15.26 18.59
CA ILE A 56 -29.25 -14.95 17.22
C ILE A 56 -30.51 -14.06 17.23
N GLU A 57 -31.50 -14.38 18.07
CA GLU A 57 -32.73 -13.62 18.22
C GLU A 57 -32.47 -12.26 18.90
N LYS A 58 -31.52 -12.18 19.85
CA LYS A 58 -31.02 -10.90 20.39
C LYS A 58 -30.04 -10.18 19.47
N LEU A 59 -29.31 -10.87 18.58
CA LEU A 59 -28.49 -10.22 17.55
C LEU A 59 -29.38 -9.43 16.60
N ASP A 60 -30.49 -10.04 16.18
CA ASP A 60 -31.44 -9.44 15.25
C ASP A 60 -32.20 -8.27 15.92
N ASN A 61 -32.62 -8.44 17.18
CA ASN A 61 -33.31 -7.40 17.95
C ASN A 61 -32.38 -6.24 18.41
N ASN A 62 -31.10 -6.49 18.68
CA ASN A 62 -30.13 -5.49 19.15
C ASN A 62 -29.01 -5.18 18.15
N ILE A 63 -29.26 -5.39 16.85
CA ILE A 63 -28.25 -5.23 15.78
C ILE A 63 -27.62 -3.83 15.74
N LYS A 64 -28.35 -2.82 16.22
CA LYS A 64 -27.87 -1.44 16.38
C LYS A 64 -26.67 -1.36 17.34
N TRP A 65 -26.73 -2.08 18.47
CA TRP A 65 -25.66 -2.09 19.47
C TRP A 65 -24.44 -2.87 19.00
N TRP A 66 -24.65 -4.02 18.34
CA TRP A 66 -23.56 -4.78 17.71
C TRP A 66 -22.87 -4.00 16.59
N SER A 67 -23.64 -3.26 15.79
CA SER A 67 -23.09 -2.37 14.76
C SER A 67 -22.31 -1.20 15.38
N MET A 68 -22.77 -0.62 16.49
CA MET A 68 -22.01 0.40 17.22
C MET A 68 -20.68 -0.14 17.77
N TYR A 69 -20.67 -1.36 18.31
CA TYR A 69 -19.44 -2.03 18.73
C TYR A 69 -18.47 -2.23 17.56
N GLY A 70 -18.97 -2.76 16.43
CA GLY A 70 -18.18 -2.94 15.21
C GLY A 70 -17.62 -1.63 14.67
N CYS A 71 -18.43 -0.56 14.64
CA CYS A 71 -17.99 0.77 14.23
C CYS A 71 -16.98 1.38 15.20
N LEU A 72 -17.18 1.33 16.52
CA LEU A 72 -16.25 1.88 17.52
C LEU A 72 -14.91 1.16 17.52
N LEU A 73 -14.91 -0.18 17.44
CA LEU A 73 -13.70 -0.98 17.32
C LEU A 73 -13.03 -0.82 15.96
N GLY A 74 -13.81 -0.64 14.89
CA GLY A 74 -13.32 -0.29 13.56
C GLY A 74 -12.64 1.08 13.55
N PHE A 75 -13.28 2.12 14.10
CA PHE A 75 -12.70 3.44 14.31
C PHE A 75 -11.41 3.36 15.14
N PHE A 76 -11.43 2.62 16.24
CA PHE A 76 -10.24 2.38 17.06
C PHE A 76 -9.10 1.77 16.25
N TYR A 77 -9.37 0.72 15.47
CA TYR A 77 -8.38 0.08 14.61
C TYR A 77 -7.83 1.05 13.55
N PHE A 78 -8.71 1.81 12.89
CA PHE A 78 -8.29 2.79 11.88
C PHE A 78 -7.43 3.92 12.47
N PHE A 79 -7.79 4.45 13.64
CA PHE A 79 -7.02 5.50 14.31
C PHE A 79 -5.70 5.01 14.91
N SER A 80 -5.63 3.74 15.36
CA SER A 80 -4.42 3.17 15.96
C SER A 80 -3.48 2.51 14.94
N SER A 81 -3.98 2.08 13.78
CA SER A 81 -3.26 1.40 12.69
C SER A 81 -1.96 2.11 12.25
N PRO A 82 -1.93 3.45 12.05
CA PRO A 82 -0.71 4.16 11.65
C PRO A 82 0.43 4.04 12.68
N PHE A 83 0.09 3.76 13.94
CA PHE A 83 1.02 3.74 15.07
C PHE A 83 1.47 2.32 15.46
N ILE A 84 0.69 1.28 15.12
CA ILE A 84 0.97 -0.13 15.49
C ILE A 84 2.28 -0.66 14.89
N GLY A 85 2.71 -0.14 13.73
CA GLY A 85 4.00 -0.52 13.11
C GLY A 85 5.22 0.32 13.53
N LYS A 86 5.02 1.57 13.99
CA LYS A 86 6.09 2.54 14.29
C LYS A 86 6.46 2.62 15.78
N THR A 87 5.62 2.11 16.68
CA THR A 87 5.74 2.21 18.16
C THR A 87 6.80 1.31 18.79
N ILE A 88 7.45 0.42 18.02
CA ILE A 88 8.47 -0.52 18.51
C ILE A 88 9.91 -0.06 18.20
N LYS A 89 10.11 1.12 17.59
CA LYS A 89 11.45 1.75 17.55
C LYS A 89 11.60 2.75 18.71
N PRO A 90 12.69 2.70 19.50
CA PRO A 90 12.75 3.31 20.83
C PRO A 90 12.92 4.84 20.84
N SER A 91 12.82 5.55 19.71
CA SER A 91 13.15 6.99 19.66
C SER A 91 11.95 7.93 19.52
N TYR A 92 10.71 7.44 19.34
CA TYR A 92 9.52 8.30 19.33
C TYR A 92 8.70 8.11 20.60
N SER A 93 8.85 9.11 21.49
CA SER A 93 8.01 9.54 22.61
C SER A 93 7.05 8.52 23.24
N ASN A 94 7.25 8.27 24.54
CA ASN A 94 6.31 7.58 25.44
C ASN A 94 4.85 8.08 25.29
N PHE A 95 4.65 9.31 24.81
CA PHE A 95 3.34 9.89 24.51
C PHE A 95 2.50 9.05 23.54
N SER A 96 3.08 8.49 22.46
CA SER A 96 2.29 7.69 21.50
C SER A 96 1.77 6.38 22.12
N ARG A 97 2.54 5.77 23.02
CA ARG A 97 2.13 4.56 23.75
C ARG A 97 1.05 4.87 24.78
N TRP A 98 1.22 5.94 25.55
CA TRP A 98 0.22 6.42 26.49
C TRP A 98 -1.05 6.89 25.79
N TYR A 99 -0.94 7.50 24.62
CA TYR A 99 -2.07 7.93 23.80
C TYR A 99 -2.85 6.75 23.23
N ILE A 100 -2.19 5.72 22.69
CA ILE A 100 -2.87 4.49 22.26
C ILE A 100 -3.53 3.79 23.45
N ALA A 101 -2.84 3.70 24.59
CA ALA A 101 -3.42 3.14 25.81
C ALA A 101 -4.63 3.95 26.30
N TRP A 102 -4.55 5.28 26.25
CA TRP A 102 -5.64 6.17 26.61
C TRP A 102 -6.83 6.05 25.65
N ILE A 103 -6.61 5.99 24.34
CA ILE A 103 -7.66 5.75 23.35
C ILE A 103 -8.28 4.36 23.56
N LEU A 104 -7.49 3.33 23.87
CA LEU A 104 -8.01 1.99 24.17
C LEU A 104 -8.91 2.03 25.41
N VAL A 105 -8.47 2.71 26.47
CA VAL A 105 -9.27 2.90 27.69
C VAL A 105 -10.53 3.71 27.40
N ALA A 106 -10.45 4.78 26.61
CA ALA A 106 -11.59 5.58 26.20
C ALA A 106 -12.58 4.77 25.33
N ALA A 107 -12.08 3.96 24.40
CA ALA A 107 -12.89 3.09 23.57
C ALA A 107 -13.65 2.08 24.45
N VAL A 108 -12.96 1.40 25.36
CA VAL A 108 -13.59 0.46 26.31
C VAL A 108 -14.57 1.16 27.24
N TYR A 109 -14.28 2.40 27.67
CA TYR A 109 -15.18 3.19 28.53
C TYR A 109 -16.48 3.60 27.83
N HIS A 110 -16.41 3.87 26.52
CA HIS A 110 -17.58 4.24 25.72
C HIS A 110 -18.30 3.04 25.08
N LEU A 111 -17.86 1.80 25.32
CA LEU A 111 -18.60 0.62 24.91
C LEU A 111 -19.87 0.46 25.77
N PRO A 112 -21.06 0.27 25.16
CA PRO A 112 -22.31 -0.01 25.87
C PRO A 112 -22.17 -1.23 26.80
N SER A 113 -22.77 -1.23 27.99
CA SER A 113 -22.63 -2.37 28.93
C SER A 113 -23.14 -3.69 28.33
N PHE A 114 -22.53 -4.83 28.65
CA PHE A 114 -23.00 -6.16 28.19
C PHE A 114 -24.46 -6.47 28.63
N GLN A 115 -24.94 -5.81 29.69
CA GLN A 115 -26.35 -5.83 30.10
C GLN A 115 -27.28 -5.21 29.06
N SER A 116 -26.88 -4.12 28.39
CA SER A 116 -27.64 -3.51 27.30
C SER A 116 -27.72 -4.41 26.05
N MET A 117 -26.84 -5.42 25.95
CA MET A 117 -26.83 -6.46 24.92
C MET A 117 -27.61 -7.73 25.34
N GLY A 118 -28.19 -7.74 26.54
CA GLY A 118 -28.99 -8.84 27.06
C GLY A 118 -28.19 -10.09 27.45
N VAL A 119 -26.89 -9.96 27.68
CA VAL A 119 -25.98 -11.04 28.10
C VAL A 119 -25.66 -10.86 29.59
N ASP A 120 -26.27 -11.69 30.46
CA ASP A 120 -26.06 -11.62 31.91
C ASP A 120 -24.92 -12.58 32.30
N MET A 121 -23.67 -12.12 32.16
CA MET A 121 -22.48 -12.88 32.58
C MET A 121 -22.18 -12.60 34.06
N ARG A 122 -22.94 -13.20 34.99
CA ARG A 122 -22.55 -13.21 36.40
C ARG A 122 -21.38 -14.18 36.62
N MET A 123 -20.16 -13.73 36.34
CA MET A 123 -18.97 -14.47 36.71
C MET A 123 -18.75 -14.33 38.23
N ASN A 124 -18.73 -15.45 38.98
CA ASN A 124 -18.46 -15.44 40.42
C ASN A 124 -17.00 -15.02 40.67
N LEU A 125 -16.77 -13.71 40.78
CA LEU A 125 -15.44 -13.08 40.89
C LEU A 125 -14.61 -13.68 42.03
N SER A 126 -15.25 -14.05 43.14
CA SER A 126 -14.60 -14.70 44.28
C SER A 126 -13.98 -16.07 43.93
N LEU A 127 -14.66 -16.85 43.10
CA LEU A 127 -14.19 -18.18 42.66
C LEU A 127 -13.03 -18.05 41.68
N PHE A 128 -13.14 -17.11 40.73
CA PHE A 128 -12.09 -16.79 39.78
C PHE A 128 -10.80 -16.38 40.48
N LEU A 129 -10.91 -15.44 41.43
CA LEU A 129 -9.76 -14.91 42.16
C LEU A 129 -9.08 -15.99 43.02
N SER A 130 -9.88 -16.84 43.68
CA SER A 130 -9.37 -17.92 44.53
C SER A 130 -8.60 -18.98 43.71
N ILE A 131 -9.14 -19.44 42.58
CA ILE A 131 -8.47 -20.41 41.71
C ILE A 131 -7.21 -19.79 41.08
N TYR A 132 -7.28 -18.50 40.71
CA TYR A 132 -6.18 -17.78 40.10
C TYR A 132 -4.98 -17.62 41.04
N LEU A 133 -5.23 -17.15 42.26
CA LEU A 133 -4.18 -16.98 43.28
C LEU A 133 -3.60 -18.33 43.72
N SER A 134 -4.44 -19.36 43.87
CA SER A 134 -3.99 -20.72 44.20
C SER A 134 -3.11 -21.32 43.09
N SER A 135 -3.49 -21.13 41.82
CA SER A 135 -2.71 -21.61 40.66
C SER A 135 -1.34 -20.93 40.57
N ILE A 136 -1.28 -19.61 40.83
CA ILE A 136 -0.01 -18.87 40.86
C ILE A 136 0.90 -19.42 41.96
N LEU A 137 0.39 -19.58 43.18
CA LEU A 137 1.18 -20.07 44.30
C LEU A 137 1.75 -21.47 44.02
N PHE A 138 0.91 -22.39 43.53
CA PHE A 138 1.30 -23.77 43.28
C PHE A 138 2.34 -23.90 42.17
N LEU A 139 2.15 -23.21 41.04
CA LEU A 139 3.11 -23.23 39.95
C LEU A 139 4.43 -22.53 40.34
N LEU A 140 4.38 -21.49 41.17
CA LEU A 140 5.59 -20.79 41.63
C LEU A 140 6.43 -21.70 42.55
N VAL A 141 5.79 -22.43 43.46
CA VAL A 141 6.46 -23.45 44.30
C VAL A 141 7.06 -24.58 43.46
N PHE A 142 6.32 -25.11 42.48
CA PHE A 142 6.83 -26.12 41.55
C PHE A 142 8.09 -25.63 40.82
N HIS A 143 8.09 -24.41 40.30
CA HIS A 143 9.25 -23.83 39.63
C HIS A 143 10.43 -23.61 40.59
N ILE A 144 10.21 -23.18 41.84
CA ILE A 144 11.27 -23.04 42.86
C ILE A 144 11.91 -24.39 43.16
N ILE A 145 11.12 -25.45 43.39
CA ILE A 145 11.62 -26.81 43.64
C ILE A 145 12.43 -27.32 42.44
N PHE A 146 11.90 -27.10 41.23
CA PHE A 146 12.59 -27.46 39.99
C PHE A 146 13.93 -26.70 39.83
N PHE A 147 13.98 -25.41 40.16
CA PHE A 147 15.22 -24.63 40.16
C PHE A 147 16.22 -25.11 41.23
N GLY A 148 15.74 -25.53 42.40
CA GLY A 148 16.57 -26.14 43.44
C GLY A 148 17.21 -27.46 42.99
N LEU A 149 16.41 -28.34 42.36
CA LEU A 149 16.90 -29.60 41.78
C LEU A 149 17.88 -29.37 40.61
N TRP A 150 17.70 -28.30 39.84
CA TRP A 150 18.65 -27.86 38.82
C TRP A 150 19.98 -27.37 39.42
N TYR A 151 19.94 -26.60 40.52
CA TYR A 151 21.15 -26.11 41.19
C TYR A 151 21.98 -27.25 41.81
N LEU A 152 21.32 -28.30 42.27
CA LEU A 152 21.94 -29.53 42.78
C LEU A 152 22.51 -30.45 41.69
N GLY A 153 22.34 -30.12 40.40
CA GLY A 153 22.92 -30.86 39.28
C GLY A 153 22.20 -32.17 38.90
N LEU A 154 21.04 -32.44 39.49
CA LEU A 154 20.22 -33.63 39.21
C LEU A 154 19.40 -33.51 37.91
N ILE A 155 19.42 -32.34 37.25
CA ILE A 155 18.70 -32.05 35.99
C ILE A 155 19.68 -31.42 34.98
N SER A 156 19.68 -31.91 33.73
CA SER A 156 20.63 -31.55 32.66
C SER A 156 20.76 -30.03 32.37
N ARG A 157 21.99 -29.55 32.13
CA ARG A 157 22.32 -28.14 31.82
C ARG A 157 21.87 -27.63 30.45
N VAL A 158 21.32 -28.48 29.57
CA VAL A 158 20.95 -28.11 28.18
C VAL A 158 19.56 -27.45 28.07
N ALA A 159 18.95 -27.11 29.21
CA ALA A 159 17.64 -26.49 29.27
C ALA A 159 17.70 -24.96 29.05
N GLY A 160 17.46 -24.49 27.83
CA GLY A 160 17.44 -23.06 27.46
C GLY A 160 16.37 -22.23 28.21
N ARG A 161 16.74 -21.00 28.59
CA ARG A 161 15.99 -19.85 29.18
C ARG A 161 14.87 -20.09 30.22
N ARG A 162 14.82 -19.19 31.21
CA ARG A 162 13.81 -19.14 32.29
C ARG A 162 12.41 -18.88 31.72
N PRO A 163 11.34 -19.49 32.28
CA PRO A 163 9.97 -19.08 31.95
C PRO A 163 9.76 -17.62 32.38
N GLU A 164 9.23 -16.80 31.47
CA GLU A 164 8.84 -15.42 31.81
C GLU A 164 7.64 -15.49 32.77
N ILE A 165 7.69 -14.71 33.86
CA ILE A 165 6.62 -14.65 34.88
C ILE A 165 5.26 -14.38 34.23
N LEU A 166 5.26 -13.61 33.14
CA LEU A 166 4.08 -13.28 32.36
C LEU A 166 3.36 -14.52 31.79
N THR A 167 4.10 -15.56 31.39
CA THR A 167 3.53 -16.79 30.84
C THR A 167 2.85 -17.63 31.92
N VAL A 168 3.41 -17.66 33.13
CA VAL A 168 2.78 -18.33 34.29
C VAL A 168 1.49 -17.60 34.65
N VAL A 169 1.53 -16.26 34.71
CA VAL A 169 0.36 -15.40 34.97
C VAL A 169 -0.75 -15.61 33.94
N GLN A 170 -0.41 -15.63 32.65
CA GLN A 170 -1.37 -15.87 31.56
C GLN A 170 -2.04 -17.24 31.65
N ASN A 171 -1.26 -18.30 31.88
CA ASN A 171 -1.80 -19.66 31.99
C ASN A 171 -2.70 -19.81 33.23
N CYS A 172 -2.34 -19.21 34.37
CA CYS A 172 -3.20 -19.19 35.55
C CYS A 172 -4.54 -18.50 35.26
N ALA A 173 -4.55 -17.40 34.50
CA ALA A 173 -5.78 -16.70 34.14
C ALA A 173 -6.69 -17.57 33.27
N VAL A 174 -6.12 -18.28 32.29
CA VAL A 174 -6.85 -19.18 31.39
C VAL A 174 -7.46 -20.36 32.16
N ILE A 175 -6.70 -20.98 33.08
CA ILE A 175 -7.19 -22.08 33.92
C ILE A 175 -8.37 -21.60 34.79
N SER A 176 -8.26 -20.41 35.39
CA SER A 176 -9.34 -19.86 36.20
C SER A 176 -10.59 -19.53 35.40
N ILE A 177 -10.46 -19.00 34.17
CA ILE A 177 -11.61 -18.75 33.28
C ILE A 177 -12.29 -20.07 32.95
N ALA A 178 -11.54 -21.10 32.57
CA ALA A 178 -12.10 -22.42 32.25
C ALA A 178 -12.89 -22.98 33.44
N CYS A 179 -12.29 -23.05 34.62
CA CYS A 179 -12.98 -23.56 35.82
C CYS A 179 -14.25 -22.77 36.17
N CYS A 180 -14.26 -21.44 35.99
CA CYS A 180 -15.44 -20.61 36.23
C CYS A 180 -16.55 -20.82 35.19
N VAL A 181 -16.21 -20.92 33.91
CA VAL A 181 -17.18 -21.18 32.82
C VAL A 181 -17.84 -22.54 33.03
N PHE A 182 -17.06 -23.57 33.38
CA PHE A 182 -17.60 -24.90 33.66
C PHE A 182 -18.47 -24.95 34.94
N TYR A 183 -18.07 -24.26 36.01
CA TYR A 183 -18.90 -24.16 37.22
C TYR A 183 -20.25 -23.49 36.95
N SER A 184 -20.25 -22.43 36.14
CA SER A 184 -21.49 -21.75 35.73
C SER A 184 -22.40 -22.65 34.87
N HIS A 185 -21.87 -23.67 34.21
CA HIS A 185 -22.61 -24.54 33.30
C HIS A 185 -23.23 -25.78 33.98
N CYS A 186 -22.48 -26.49 34.84
CA CYS A 186 -22.98 -27.70 35.53
C CYS A 186 -23.49 -27.46 36.96
N GLY A 187 -23.01 -26.41 37.66
CA GLY A 187 -23.33 -26.15 39.08
C GLY A 187 -22.94 -27.28 40.06
N ASN A 188 -23.19 -27.09 41.36
CA ASN A 188 -22.91 -28.09 42.43
C ASN A 188 -24.02 -29.17 42.57
N ARG A 189 -24.63 -29.63 41.48
CA ARG A 189 -25.81 -30.51 41.53
C ARG A 189 -25.55 -32.01 41.76
N ALA A 190 -24.37 -32.38 42.26
CA ALA A 190 -24.08 -33.77 42.67
C ALA A 190 -24.43 -34.09 44.15
N MET A 191 -24.84 -33.09 44.96
CA MET A 191 -25.01 -33.25 46.42
C MET A 191 -26.46 -33.45 46.92
N LEU A 192 -27.42 -33.83 46.06
CA LEU A 192 -28.79 -34.13 46.50
C LEU A 192 -29.30 -35.46 45.90
N LYS A 193 -28.71 -36.57 46.34
CA LYS A 193 -29.35 -37.88 46.23
C LYS A 193 -30.27 -38.05 47.45
N GLN A 194 -31.55 -37.67 47.32
CA GLN A 194 -32.75 -38.33 47.90
C GLN A 194 -33.92 -37.35 48.07
N LYS A 195 -34.91 -37.44 47.17
CA LYS A 195 -36.30 -37.78 47.53
C LYS A 195 -37.11 -38.05 46.25
N PRO A 196 -37.83 -39.17 46.14
CA PRO A 196 -38.72 -39.42 45.01
C PRO A 196 -40.02 -38.62 45.24
N SER A 197 -40.24 -37.55 44.47
CA SER A 197 -41.52 -36.85 44.48
C SER A 197 -42.49 -37.51 43.48
N VAL A 198 -43.53 -38.07 44.08
CA VAL A 198 -44.69 -38.71 43.48
C VAL A 198 -45.39 -37.79 42.47
N ARG A 199 -45.74 -38.37 41.33
CA ARG A 199 -46.64 -37.80 40.31
C ARG A 199 -48.07 -37.73 40.89
N LYS A 200 -48.67 -36.53 41.01
CA LYS A 200 -50.12 -36.34 41.18
C LYS A 200 -50.64 -35.25 40.23
N ASN A 201 -51.71 -35.62 39.51
CA ASN A 201 -52.43 -34.88 38.48
C ASN A 201 -53.30 -33.73 39.01
N SER A 202 -53.48 -32.68 38.19
CA SER A 202 -54.76 -31.95 38.03
C SER A 202 -54.81 -31.12 36.71
N ILE A 203 -55.28 -31.75 35.62
CA ILE A 203 -56.34 -31.39 34.64
C ILE A 203 -56.72 -29.87 34.56
N TRP A 204 -56.82 -29.13 33.43
CA TRP A 204 -57.75 -29.29 32.29
C TRP A 204 -57.53 -28.27 31.09
N PHE A 205 -57.54 -28.73 29.81
CA PHE A 205 -57.87 -28.13 28.45
C PHE A 205 -56.99 -27.03 27.82
N TRP A 206 -56.59 -27.10 26.53
CA TRP A 206 -57.38 -27.24 25.29
C TRP A 206 -56.82 -28.23 24.23
N GLU A 207 -57.66 -28.55 23.23
CA GLU A 207 -57.54 -29.57 22.18
C GLU A 207 -56.59 -29.28 20.99
N LYS A 208 -56.13 -30.41 20.40
CA LYS A 208 -55.70 -30.73 19.02
C LYS A 208 -55.29 -29.61 18.03
N GLY A 209 -54.01 -29.62 17.68
CA GLY A 209 -53.45 -29.10 16.42
C GLY A 209 -51.92 -29.19 16.42
N GLU A 210 -51.35 -30.02 15.54
CA GLU A 210 -49.93 -30.16 15.16
C GLU A 210 -48.83 -29.94 16.24
N ARG A 211 -48.32 -31.07 16.76
CA ARG A 211 -47.14 -31.12 17.63
C ARG A 211 -45.87 -30.76 16.84
N ASN A 212 -45.33 -29.57 17.10
CA ASN A 212 -43.97 -29.18 16.70
C ASN A 212 -42.94 -30.22 17.16
N THR A 213 -42.23 -30.82 16.19
CA THR A 213 -41.02 -31.66 16.34
C THR A 213 -39.91 -30.98 17.15
N TRP A 214 -39.98 -29.66 17.29
CA TRP A 214 -39.01 -28.82 17.99
C TRP A 214 -39.02 -28.98 19.52
N LEU A 215 -40.18 -29.20 20.14
CA LEU A 215 -40.30 -29.41 21.60
C LEU A 215 -39.75 -30.77 22.06
N ALA A 216 -39.78 -31.79 21.19
CA ALA A 216 -39.18 -33.09 21.46
C ALA A 216 -37.64 -33.04 21.40
N ASN A 217 -37.07 -32.22 20.49
CA ASN A 217 -35.63 -31.96 20.44
C ASN A 217 -35.13 -31.13 21.64
N PHE A 218 -35.99 -30.31 22.24
CA PHE A 218 -35.64 -29.46 23.38
C PHE A 218 -35.52 -30.24 24.71
N LEU A 219 -36.36 -31.26 24.92
CA LEU A 219 -36.23 -32.18 26.06
C LEU A 219 -34.91 -32.99 26.01
N ARG A 220 -34.46 -33.32 24.80
CA ARG A 220 -33.21 -34.05 24.55
C ARG A 220 -31.94 -33.25 24.87
N MET A 221 -32.00 -31.91 24.83
CA MET A 221 -30.85 -31.03 25.09
C MET A 221 -30.61 -30.82 26.59
N ASN A 222 -31.68 -30.78 27.41
CA ASN A 222 -31.56 -30.85 28.87
C ASN A 222 -31.10 -32.23 29.34
N GLU A 223 -31.52 -33.33 28.69
CA GLU A 223 -30.98 -34.66 28.94
C GLU A 223 -29.49 -34.77 28.59
N LEU A 224 -29.03 -34.10 27.51
CA LEU A 224 -27.63 -34.06 27.10
C LEU A 224 -26.77 -33.29 28.11
N LYS A 225 -27.29 -32.17 28.65
CA LYS A 225 -26.66 -31.43 29.76
C LYS A 225 -26.52 -32.28 31.03
N ASP A 226 -27.60 -32.95 31.44
CA ASP A 226 -27.59 -33.83 32.62
C ASP A 226 -26.69 -35.07 32.40
N GLN A 227 -26.62 -35.62 31.20
CA GLN A 227 -25.73 -36.74 30.85
C GLN A 227 -24.25 -36.36 30.80
N VAL A 228 -23.89 -35.19 30.25
CA VAL A 228 -22.49 -34.72 30.22
C VAL A 228 -22.00 -34.41 31.64
N CYS A 229 -22.80 -33.69 32.45
CA CYS A 229 -22.42 -33.36 33.83
C CYS A 229 -22.38 -34.62 34.74
N SER A 230 -23.22 -35.64 34.50
CA SER A 230 -23.23 -36.88 35.32
C SER A 230 -22.22 -37.95 34.89
N SER A 231 -21.82 -38.01 33.61
CA SER A 231 -20.95 -39.08 33.09
C SER A 231 -19.47 -38.72 33.10
N TRP A 232 -19.13 -37.45 32.82
CA TRP A 232 -17.74 -37.01 32.70
C TRP A 232 -17.21 -36.27 33.94
N PHE A 233 -18.11 -35.80 34.82
CA PHE A 233 -17.77 -34.93 35.96
C PHE A 233 -18.42 -35.33 37.29
N ALA A 234 -18.78 -36.61 37.47
CA ALA A 234 -19.21 -37.16 38.75
C ALA A 234 -18.11 -37.07 39.84
N PRO A 235 -18.45 -36.95 41.13
CA PRO A 235 -17.47 -36.97 42.22
C PRO A 235 -16.67 -38.28 42.21
N VAL A 236 -15.35 -38.18 42.38
CA VAL A 236 -14.41 -39.31 42.24
C VAL A 236 -14.01 -39.83 43.62
N GLY A 237 -14.74 -40.85 44.12
CA GLY A 237 -14.32 -41.74 45.21
C GLY A 237 -14.07 -41.13 46.61
N SER A 238 -13.99 -42.00 47.63
CA SER A 238 -13.71 -41.61 49.02
C SER A 238 -12.21 -41.36 49.23
N ALA A 239 -11.86 -40.37 50.05
CA ALA A 239 -10.47 -40.05 50.42
C ALA A 239 -9.68 -41.24 51.03
N SER A 240 -10.34 -42.33 51.42
CA SER A 240 -9.71 -43.55 51.95
C SER A 240 -8.89 -44.34 50.91
N ASP A 241 -9.16 -44.16 49.61
CA ASP A 241 -8.58 -44.97 48.53
C ASP A 241 -7.18 -44.52 48.06
N TYR A 242 -6.64 -43.41 48.57
CA TYR A 242 -5.40 -42.81 48.07
C TYR A 242 -4.21 -42.89 49.05
N PRO A 243 -2.97 -43.06 48.53
CA PRO A 243 -1.76 -43.12 49.37
C PRO A 243 -1.48 -41.81 50.12
N LEU A 244 -0.69 -41.91 51.19
CA LEU A 244 -0.54 -40.88 52.23
C LEU A 244 -0.02 -39.52 51.71
N LEU A 245 0.83 -39.54 50.68
CA LEU A 245 1.37 -38.33 50.06
C LEU A 245 0.30 -37.59 49.22
N SER A 246 -0.58 -38.33 48.55
CA SER A 246 -1.76 -37.79 47.85
C SER A 246 -2.82 -37.25 48.82
N LYS A 247 -2.97 -37.84 50.01
CA LYS A 247 -3.83 -37.28 51.08
C LYS A 247 -3.37 -35.89 51.50
N TRP A 248 -2.06 -35.72 51.71
CA TRP A 248 -1.50 -34.44 52.11
C TRP A 248 -1.56 -33.38 51.00
N VAL A 249 -1.25 -33.76 49.76
CA VAL A 249 -1.17 -32.83 48.62
C VAL A 249 -2.54 -32.43 48.07
N ILE A 250 -3.52 -33.35 48.04
CA ILE A 250 -4.84 -33.10 47.43
C ILE A 250 -5.86 -32.61 48.48
N TYR A 251 -5.79 -33.10 49.72
CA TYR A 251 -6.79 -32.81 50.76
C TYR A 251 -6.27 -31.93 51.90
N GLY A 252 -4.95 -31.71 52.03
CA GLY A 252 -4.38 -30.76 53.00
C GLY A 252 -4.51 -31.19 54.46
N GLU A 253 -4.77 -32.46 54.76
CA GLU A 253 -4.92 -32.95 56.13
C GLU A 253 -3.55 -33.17 56.80
N ILE A 254 -3.23 -32.34 57.80
CA ILE A 254 -2.18 -32.63 58.79
C ILE A 254 -2.72 -33.70 59.74
N ALA A 255 -1.92 -34.73 60.02
CA ALA A 255 -2.28 -35.85 60.88
C ALA A 255 -2.98 -35.42 62.19
N CYS A 256 -4.31 -35.51 62.22
CA CYS A 256 -5.11 -35.36 63.42
C CYS A 256 -5.09 -36.69 64.18
N SER A 257 -4.22 -36.80 65.18
CA SER A 257 -4.32 -37.83 66.21
C SER A 257 -5.44 -37.44 67.19
N GLY A 258 -6.69 -37.77 66.87
CA GLY A 258 -7.83 -37.59 67.78
C GLY A 258 -9.10 -37.09 67.11
N SER A 259 -10.24 -37.57 67.61
CA SER A 259 -11.58 -37.51 67.04
C SER A 259 -12.03 -36.13 66.53
N CYS A 260 -12.20 -36.03 65.20
CA CYS A 260 -13.04 -35.02 64.57
C CYS A 260 -14.12 -35.71 63.75
N SER A 261 -15.37 -35.43 64.09
CA SER A 261 -16.58 -35.92 63.45
C SER A 261 -16.88 -35.13 62.17
N GLY A 262 -16.72 -35.80 61.02
CA GLY A 262 -17.34 -35.61 59.69
C GLY A 262 -17.50 -34.20 59.09
N PRO A 263 -16.86 -33.97 57.92
CA PRO A 263 -17.64 -33.65 56.71
C PRO A 263 -17.27 -34.54 55.50
N SER A 264 -18.24 -34.70 54.60
CA SER A 264 -18.28 -35.52 53.36
C SER A 264 -16.95 -35.87 52.67
N ASP A 265 -16.71 -37.17 52.52
CA ASP A 265 -15.54 -37.79 51.86
C ASP A 265 -15.44 -37.63 50.32
N GLU A 266 -16.20 -36.73 49.68
CA GLU A 266 -16.25 -36.59 48.20
C GLU A 266 -15.58 -35.30 47.69
N ILE A 267 -14.70 -35.43 46.69
CA ILE A 267 -13.99 -34.31 46.05
C ILE A 267 -14.97 -33.45 45.25
N SER A 268 -14.95 -32.12 45.45
CA SER A 268 -15.67 -31.20 44.58
C SER A 268 -15.11 -31.26 43.14
N PRO A 269 -15.96 -31.46 42.11
CA PRO A 269 -15.54 -31.58 40.71
C PRO A 269 -14.65 -30.43 40.23
N ILE A 270 -14.79 -29.24 40.83
CA ILE A 270 -14.00 -28.06 40.47
C ILE A 270 -12.52 -28.18 40.86
N TYR A 271 -12.21 -28.81 42.00
CA TYR A 271 -10.84 -29.00 42.44
C TYR A 271 -10.17 -30.17 41.71
N SER A 272 -10.93 -31.20 41.34
CA SER A 272 -10.47 -32.29 40.46
C SER A 272 -10.11 -31.76 39.06
N LEU A 273 -10.97 -30.93 38.48
CA LEU A 273 -10.72 -30.29 37.19
C LEU A 273 -9.50 -29.35 37.24
N TRP A 274 -9.41 -28.53 38.28
CA TRP A 274 -8.26 -27.66 38.51
C TRP A 274 -6.94 -28.45 38.64
N ALA A 275 -6.93 -29.52 39.45
CA ALA A 275 -5.77 -30.38 39.62
C ALA A 275 -5.35 -31.08 38.31
N THR A 276 -6.32 -31.49 37.49
CA THR A 276 -6.06 -32.12 36.18
C THR A 276 -5.36 -31.14 35.23
N PHE A 277 -5.83 -29.90 35.14
CA PHE A 277 -5.21 -28.89 34.28
C PHE A 277 -3.82 -28.47 34.77
N ILE A 278 -3.61 -28.35 36.08
CA ILE A 278 -2.30 -28.09 36.67
C ILE A 278 -1.34 -29.27 36.44
N GLY A 279 -1.82 -30.50 36.59
CA GLY A 279 -1.04 -31.72 36.33
C GLY A 279 -0.61 -31.85 34.88
N LEU A 280 -1.52 -31.57 33.93
CA LEU A 280 -1.20 -31.52 32.50
C LEU A 280 -0.16 -30.45 32.17
N TYR A 281 -0.26 -29.28 32.79
CA TYR A 281 0.74 -28.22 32.64
C TYR A 281 2.13 -28.67 33.13
N ILE A 282 2.20 -29.27 34.33
CA ILE A 282 3.45 -29.78 34.90
C ILE A 282 4.04 -30.91 34.06
N ALA A 283 3.22 -31.88 33.65
CA ALA A 283 3.64 -33.00 32.82
C ALA A 283 4.21 -32.50 31.49
N ASN A 284 3.54 -31.55 30.83
CA ASN A 284 4.01 -30.98 29.58
C ASN A 284 5.31 -30.18 29.77
N TYR A 285 5.40 -29.38 30.84
CA TYR A 285 6.61 -28.61 31.20
C TYR A 285 7.82 -29.52 31.47
N VAL A 286 7.60 -30.67 32.10
CA VAL A 286 8.65 -31.68 32.34
C VAL A 286 9.00 -32.43 31.05
N VAL A 287 8.00 -32.90 30.28
CA VAL A 287 8.19 -33.69 29.05
C VAL A 287 8.93 -32.92 27.95
N GLU A 288 8.63 -31.63 27.76
CA GLU A 288 9.38 -30.75 26.83
C GLU A 288 10.85 -30.60 27.22
N ARG A 289 11.23 -30.88 28.48
CA ARG A 289 12.62 -30.71 28.98
C ARG A 289 13.34 -32.00 29.38
N TYR A 290 12.67 -33.14 29.42
CA TYR A 290 13.22 -34.46 29.80
C TYR A 290 13.36 -35.46 28.63
N THR A 291 13.37 -35.00 27.39
CA THR A 291 13.42 -35.83 26.18
C THR A 291 14.81 -36.42 25.88
N LEU A 292 15.45 -37.05 26.88
CA LEU A 292 16.63 -37.90 26.66
C LEU A 292 16.42 -39.39 27.02
N PHE A 293 15.35 -39.75 27.74
CA PHE A 293 15.17 -41.14 28.19
C PHE A 293 14.27 -41.99 27.28
N LEU A 294 13.49 -41.36 26.38
CA LEU A 294 12.63 -42.08 25.40
C LEU A 294 13.29 -42.24 24.01
N HIS A 295 14.52 -41.74 23.84
CA HIS A 295 15.30 -41.87 22.59
C HIS A 295 16.09 -43.19 22.51
N ALA A 296 16.19 -43.95 23.60
CA ALA A 296 17.05 -45.13 23.69
C ALA A 296 16.34 -46.46 23.38
N LEU A 297 15.01 -46.47 23.19
CA LEU A 297 14.27 -47.69 22.88
C LEU A 297 13.51 -47.49 21.56
N ILE A 298 13.73 -48.42 20.62
CA ILE A 298 12.99 -48.56 19.36
C ILE A 298 13.51 -47.59 18.27
N PHE A 299 14.76 -47.73 17.82
CA PHE A 299 15.14 -48.62 16.70
C PHE A 299 14.50 -48.31 15.32
N THR A 300 13.57 -47.35 15.23
CA THR A 300 12.89 -46.97 13.96
C THR A 300 13.41 -45.66 13.35
N LEU A 301 14.16 -44.86 14.13
CA LEU A 301 14.79 -43.61 13.69
C LEU A 301 16.25 -43.78 13.23
N TYR A 302 16.82 -44.98 13.30
CA TYR A 302 18.18 -45.25 12.82
C TYR A 302 18.28 -45.11 11.30
N LEU A 303 17.19 -45.37 10.56
CA LEU A 303 17.15 -45.20 9.10
C LEU A 303 17.02 -43.73 8.67
N LYS A 304 16.30 -42.90 9.45
CA LYS A 304 16.20 -41.45 9.21
C LYS A 304 17.43 -40.69 9.67
N PHE A 305 18.11 -41.13 10.73
CA PHE A 305 19.36 -40.51 11.18
C PHE A 305 20.55 -40.87 10.28
N LEU A 306 20.57 -42.04 9.63
CA LEU A 306 21.58 -42.34 8.62
C LEU A 306 21.39 -41.47 7.36
N LEU A 307 20.15 -41.28 6.90
CA LEU A 307 19.82 -40.34 5.82
C LEU A 307 20.09 -38.88 6.22
N PHE A 308 19.77 -38.50 7.45
CA PHE A 308 20.00 -37.14 7.96
C PHE A 308 21.47 -36.87 8.24
N TYR A 309 22.26 -37.82 8.75
CA TYR A 309 23.70 -37.67 8.98
C TYR A 309 24.47 -37.63 7.66
N ILE A 310 24.04 -38.39 6.64
CA ILE A 310 24.53 -38.22 5.26
C ILE A 310 24.16 -36.83 4.75
N LYS A 311 22.92 -36.35 4.94
CA LYS A 311 22.48 -35.01 4.52
C LYS A 311 23.16 -33.86 5.28
N PHE A 312 23.45 -34.04 6.56
CA PHE A 312 24.01 -33.03 7.45
C PHE A 312 25.53 -32.95 7.32
N ARG A 313 26.21 -34.09 7.08
CA ARG A 313 27.62 -34.12 6.69
C ARG A 313 27.83 -33.59 5.27
N TRP A 314 26.85 -33.75 4.38
CA TRP A 314 26.82 -33.13 3.04
C TRP A 314 26.54 -31.62 3.09
N ALA A 315 25.62 -31.16 3.96
CA ALA A 315 25.28 -29.74 4.13
C ALA A 315 26.35 -28.90 4.85
N LEU A 316 27.19 -29.51 5.70
CA LEU A 316 28.31 -28.82 6.37
C LEU A 316 29.59 -28.75 5.52
N THR A 317 29.63 -29.43 4.37
CA THR A 317 30.82 -29.50 3.51
C THR A 317 30.62 -28.98 2.09
N HIS A 318 29.40 -28.56 1.72
CA HIS A 318 29.11 -28.03 0.38
C HIS A 318 28.57 -26.59 0.49
N PRO A 319 29.07 -25.63 -0.31
CA PRO A 319 28.51 -24.28 -0.41
C PRO A 319 27.03 -24.35 -0.84
N LEU A 320 26.29 -23.24 -0.64
CA LEU A 320 24.89 -23.03 -1.06
C LEU A 320 24.51 -23.91 -2.27
N SER A 321 23.36 -24.59 -2.22
CA SER A 321 22.92 -25.46 -3.32
C SER A 321 23.06 -24.74 -4.66
N VAL A 322 23.57 -25.40 -5.71
CA VAL A 322 23.83 -24.76 -7.02
C VAL A 322 22.61 -23.98 -7.50
N GLU A 323 21.41 -24.47 -7.20
CA GLU A 323 20.15 -23.83 -7.53
C GLU A 323 19.85 -22.56 -6.71
N GLU A 324 20.10 -22.54 -5.39
CA GLU A 324 19.97 -21.32 -4.56
C GLU A 324 21.10 -20.32 -4.79
N TYR A 325 22.32 -20.80 -5.01
CA TYR A 325 23.45 -19.97 -5.42
C TYR A 325 23.19 -19.37 -6.81
N GLU A 326 22.68 -20.15 -7.76
CA GLU A 326 22.22 -19.62 -9.05
C GLU A 326 21.06 -18.65 -8.89
N LYS A 327 20.13 -18.86 -7.96
CA LYS A 327 19.02 -17.93 -7.70
C LYS A 327 19.53 -16.61 -7.11
N LEU A 328 20.45 -16.68 -6.16
CA LEU A 328 21.11 -15.51 -5.57
C LEU A 328 22.00 -14.80 -6.59
N LYS A 329 22.73 -15.54 -7.43
CA LYS A 329 23.54 -15.01 -8.53
C LYS A 329 22.64 -14.38 -9.61
N LYS A 330 21.54 -15.02 -10.00
CA LYS A 330 20.53 -14.47 -10.93
C LYS A 330 19.88 -13.21 -10.38
N ASN A 331 19.61 -13.14 -9.07
CA ASN A 331 19.10 -11.94 -8.41
C ASN A 331 20.16 -10.83 -8.30
N GLN A 332 21.44 -11.18 -8.13
CA GLN A 332 22.57 -10.24 -8.17
C GLN A 332 22.93 -9.79 -9.60
N MET A 333 22.48 -10.50 -10.63
CA MET A 333 22.70 -10.21 -12.05
C MET A 333 21.59 -9.37 -12.69
N LYS A 334 20.63 -8.88 -11.90
CA LYS A 334 19.58 -7.95 -12.36
C LYS A 334 19.56 -6.68 -11.50
N PRO A 335 19.25 -5.52 -12.09
CA PRO A 335 19.05 -4.31 -11.31
C PRO A 335 17.79 -4.40 -10.46
N ASP A 336 17.81 -3.70 -9.34
CA ASP A 336 16.72 -3.65 -8.38
C ASP A 336 15.85 -2.41 -8.62
N PHE A 337 15.23 -2.35 -9.81
CA PHE A 337 14.39 -1.24 -10.25
C PHE A 337 12.93 -1.44 -9.85
N LEU A 338 12.30 -0.36 -9.39
CA LEU A 338 10.86 -0.34 -9.14
C LEU A 338 10.09 -0.06 -10.43
N ASP A 339 8.93 -0.70 -10.57
CA ASP A 339 7.99 -0.42 -11.65
C ASP A 339 7.34 0.97 -11.50
N MET A 340 6.74 1.44 -12.60
CA MET A 340 5.95 2.68 -12.62
C MET A 340 4.83 2.68 -11.60
N VAL A 341 4.58 3.85 -11.00
CA VAL A 341 3.57 4.02 -9.98
C VAL A 341 2.19 3.66 -10.55
N PRO A 342 1.43 2.78 -9.88
CA PRO A 342 0.10 2.37 -10.33
C PRO A 342 -0.98 3.38 -9.88
N TRP A 343 -1.06 4.54 -10.55
CA TRP A 343 -1.93 5.67 -10.17
C TRP A 343 -3.43 5.36 -10.03
N TYR A 344 -3.94 4.37 -10.79
CA TYR A 344 -5.36 3.93 -10.74
C TYR A 344 -5.61 2.69 -9.87
N SER A 345 -4.59 2.23 -9.14
CA SER A 345 -4.72 1.05 -8.29
C SER A 345 -5.32 1.45 -6.94
N GLY A 346 -6.62 1.20 -6.75
CA GLY A 346 -7.38 1.60 -5.55
C GLY A 346 -6.90 1.02 -4.21
N THR A 347 -5.82 0.24 -4.21
CA THR A 347 -5.16 -0.31 -3.01
C THR A 347 -3.83 0.34 -2.67
N SER A 348 -3.37 1.37 -3.39
CA SER A 348 -2.18 2.11 -2.97
C SER A 348 -2.50 2.86 -1.69
N ALA A 349 -2.27 2.20 -0.55
CA ALA A 349 -2.21 2.82 0.76
C ALA A 349 -1.36 4.10 0.72
N ASP A 350 -0.39 4.18 -0.20
CA ASP A 350 0.43 5.35 -0.47
C ASP A 350 -0.33 6.54 -1.08
N LEU A 351 -1.32 6.36 -1.98
CA LEU A 351 -2.13 7.48 -2.51
C LEU A 351 -3.12 7.98 -1.45
N PHE A 352 -3.80 7.07 -0.74
CA PHE A 352 -4.65 7.45 0.39
C PHE A 352 -3.86 8.10 1.52
N LYS A 353 -2.66 7.59 1.82
CA LYS A 353 -1.73 8.20 2.77
C LYS A 353 -1.22 9.54 2.25
N THR A 354 -0.96 9.71 0.96
CA THR A 354 -0.54 11.00 0.39
C THR A 354 -1.67 12.02 0.47
N VAL A 355 -2.91 11.64 0.12
CA VAL A 355 -4.09 12.51 0.27
C VAL A 355 -4.35 12.83 1.75
N PHE A 356 -4.14 11.87 2.65
CA PHE A 356 -4.27 12.09 4.09
C PHE A 356 -3.15 12.98 4.64
N ASP A 357 -1.89 12.73 4.27
CA ASP A 357 -0.71 13.52 4.66
C ASP A 357 -0.83 14.93 4.08
N LEU A 358 -1.34 15.09 2.86
CA LEU A 358 -1.66 16.37 2.22
C LEU A 358 -2.82 17.06 2.95
N LEU A 359 -3.93 16.37 3.25
CA LEU A 359 -5.02 16.95 4.03
C LEU A 359 -4.53 17.39 5.41
N VAL A 360 -3.73 16.59 6.10
CA VAL A 360 -3.16 16.95 7.40
C VAL A 360 -2.21 18.14 7.25
N SER A 361 -1.31 18.11 6.26
CA SER A 361 -0.39 19.22 5.97
C SER A 361 -1.14 20.51 5.63
N VAL A 362 -2.14 20.43 4.74
CA VAL A 362 -2.92 21.54 4.18
C VAL A 362 -3.98 22.08 5.15
N THR A 363 -4.64 21.25 5.94
CA THR A 363 -5.71 21.71 6.84
C THR A 363 -5.22 22.01 8.25
N VAL A 364 -4.14 21.37 8.70
CA VAL A 364 -3.66 21.50 10.08
C VAL A 364 -2.37 22.34 10.18
N PHE A 365 -1.53 22.39 9.13
CA PHE A 365 -0.14 22.85 9.28
C PHE A 365 0.43 23.80 8.22
N VAL A 366 -0.38 24.35 7.29
CA VAL A 366 0.06 25.21 6.15
C VAL A 366 0.97 26.37 6.53
N GLY A 367 0.96 26.83 7.79
CA GLY A 367 1.86 27.89 8.26
C GLY A 367 3.09 27.45 9.07
N ARG A 368 3.32 26.15 9.34
CA ARG A 368 4.29 25.71 10.37
C ARG A 368 5.44 24.79 9.92
N PHE A 369 5.41 24.25 8.69
CA PHE A 369 6.47 23.34 8.19
C PHE A 369 7.09 23.76 6.84
N ASP A 370 7.04 25.04 6.45
CA ASP A 370 7.90 25.50 5.36
C ASP A 370 9.36 25.53 5.86
N MET A 371 10.16 24.57 5.40
CA MET A 371 11.56 24.45 5.79
C MET A 371 12.39 25.67 5.34
N ARG A 372 11.99 26.38 4.26
CA ARG A 372 12.67 27.63 3.84
C ARG A 372 12.46 28.73 4.87
N MET A 373 11.24 28.89 5.38
CA MET A 373 10.95 29.86 6.45
C MET A 373 11.67 29.51 7.76
N MET A 374 11.75 28.23 8.12
CA MET A 374 12.54 27.75 9.24
C MET A 374 14.03 28.07 9.05
N GLN A 375 14.57 27.82 7.87
CA GLN A 375 15.96 28.14 7.55
C GLN A 375 16.23 29.64 7.56
N ALA A 376 15.37 30.47 6.97
CA ALA A 376 15.50 31.92 6.96
C ALA A 376 15.45 32.49 8.39
N SER A 377 14.59 31.95 9.25
CA SER A 377 14.51 32.35 10.67
C SER A 377 15.72 31.89 11.49
N MET A 378 16.28 30.70 11.24
CA MET A 378 17.52 30.24 11.86
C MET A 378 18.74 31.06 11.41
N SER A 379 18.81 31.43 10.12
CA SER A 379 19.88 32.25 9.57
C SER A 379 19.90 33.68 10.11
N ARG A 380 18.76 34.24 10.53
CA ARG A 380 18.70 35.56 11.19
C ARG A 380 19.43 35.61 12.55
N VAL A 381 19.75 34.46 13.15
CA VAL A 381 20.49 34.37 14.42
C VAL A 381 22.01 34.40 14.20
N HIS A 382 22.49 34.36 12.95
CA HIS A 382 23.91 34.51 12.59
C HIS A 382 24.08 35.74 11.68
N GLU A 383 24.26 36.90 12.30
CA GLU A 383 24.45 38.18 11.60
C GLU A 383 25.68 38.17 10.66
N GLY A 384 25.50 38.71 9.46
CA GLY A 384 26.55 39.50 8.78
C GLY A 384 27.30 38.88 7.60
N ALA A 385 27.35 37.56 7.40
CA ALA A 385 28.29 36.95 6.43
C ALA A 385 27.71 35.93 5.41
N GLN A 386 26.43 35.53 5.49
CA GLN A 386 25.95 34.32 4.80
C GLN A 386 25.15 34.52 3.49
N GLN A 387 24.96 35.75 2.99
CA GLN A 387 24.14 35.98 1.78
C GLN A 387 24.82 35.47 0.48
N TYR A 388 26.14 35.19 0.54
CA TYR A 388 26.95 34.68 -0.58
C TYR A 388 26.99 33.14 -0.70
N ASP A 389 26.33 32.39 0.20
CA ASP A 389 26.36 30.91 0.19
C ASP A 389 25.52 30.23 -0.91
N LEU A 390 24.76 31.03 -1.67
CA LEU A 390 23.79 30.59 -2.69
C LEU A 390 24.25 30.84 -4.13
N PHE A 391 25.34 31.60 -4.29
CA PHE A 391 25.93 31.99 -5.55
C PHE A 391 27.19 31.17 -5.79
N TYR A 392 27.32 30.61 -7.00
CA TYR A 392 28.45 29.77 -7.39
C TYR A 392 29.04 30.28 -8.71
N ASP A 393 30.32 30.69 -8.69
CA ASP A 393 31.06 31.26 -9.82
C ASP A 393 32.26 30.42 -10.25
N HIS A 394 32.48 29.26 -9.62
CA HIS A 394 33.64 28.39 -9.86
C HIS A 394 33.74 27.82 -11.27
N LEU A 395 32.68 27.91 -12.09
CA LEU A 395 32.68 27.50 -13.49
C LEU A 395 32.91 28.67 -14.46
N SER A 396 32.87 29.92 -13.99
CA SER A 396 32.84 31.12 -14.84
C SER A 396 34.12 31.35 -15.67
N GLU A 397 35.26 30.88 -15.18
CA GLU A 397 36.59 31.06 -15.81
C GLU A 397 36.89 30.05 -16.93
N ARG A 398 36.00 29.08 -17.19
CA ARG A 398 36.24 28.09 -18.25
C ARG A 398 36.08 28.71 -19.65
N GLU A 399 36.77 28.15 -20.64
CA GLU A 399 36.69 28.62 -22.03
C GLU A 399 35.41 28.17 -22.74
N ASP A 400 35.00 26.92 -22.50
CA ASP A 400 33.77 26.29 -22.96
C ASP A 400 33.13 25.48 -21.81
N LEU A 401 31.87 25.07 -21.96
CA LEU A 401 31.19 24.23 -20.97
C LEU A 401 30.08 23.39 -21.58
N TRP A 402 30.15 22.08 -21.34
CA TRP A 402 29.05 21.14 -21.59
C TRP A 402 28.24 20.92 -20.32
N PHE A 403 26.91 20.99 -20.42
CA PHE A 403 26.02 20.70 -19.31
C PHE A 403 24.71 20.07 -19.76
N ASP A 404 24.05 19.32 -18.89
CA ASP A 404 22.85 18.55 -19.17
C ASP A 404 21.67 19.03 -18.32
N PHE A 405 20.45 18.93 -18.85
CA PHE A 405 19.20 19.17 -18.15
C PHE A 405 18.25 17.98 -18.30
N MET A 406 17.65 17.56 -17.19
CA MET A 406 16.52 16.63 -17.16
C MET A 406 15.55 17.00 -16.04
N ALA A 407 14.30 16.57 -16.12
CA ALA A 407 13.33 16.71 -15.04
C ALA A 407 12.39 15.49 -14.97
N ASP A 408 11.66 15.36 -13.87
CA ASP A 408 10.59 14.36 -13.68
C ASP A 408 11.11 12.93 -13.76
N THR A 409 11.91 12.58 -12.76
CA THR A 409 12.52 11.26 -12.63
C THR A 409 11.90 10.47 -11.48
N GLY A 410 12.23 9.18 -11.39
CA GLY A 410 11.85 8.38 -10.24
C GLY A 410 10.40 7.89 -10.19
N ASP A 411 9.62 7.97 -11.26
CA ASP A 411 8.36 7.19 -11.36
C ASP A 411 8.60 5.77 -11.93
N GLY A 412 9.41 5.59 -12.97
CA GLY A 412 9.84 4.25 -13.42
C GLY A 412 11.35 4.03 -13.26
N GLY A 413 11.77 2.95 -12.60
CA GLY A 413 13.20 2.66 -12.42
C GLY A 413 13.94 2.37 -13.73
N ASN A 414 13.30 1.66 -14.66
CA ASN A 414 13.84 1.40 -16.00
C ASN A 414 14.03 2.69 -16.82
N SER A 415 13.06 3.60 -16.78
CA SER A 415 13.09 4.87 -17.52
C SER A 415 14.11 5.84 -16.92
N SER A 416 14.13 6.00 -15.59
CA SER A 416 15.15 6.78 -14.89
C SER A 416 16.56 6.27 -15.19
N TYR A 417 16.77 4.96 -15.16
CA TYR A 417 18.07 4.37 -15.44
C TYR A 417 18.50 4.57 -16.90
N ALA A 418 17.57 4.42 -17.86
CA ALA A 418 17.89 4.60 -19.27
C ALA A 418 18.41 6.02 -19.57
N VAL A 419 17.81 7.05 -18.98
CA VAL A 419 18.31 8.44 -19.10
C VAL A 419 19.62 8.63 -18.33
N ALA A 420 19.70 8.16 -17.08
CA ALA A 420 20.92 8.27 -16.28
C ALA A 420 22.13 7.58 -16.92
N ARG A 421 21.94 6.42 -17.58
CA ARG A 421 22.98 5.70 -18.32
C ARG A 421 23.56 6.55 -19.45
N LEU A 422 22.71 7.28 -20.20
CA LEU A 422 23.16 8.19 -21.26
C LEU A 422 23.93 9.39 -20.69
N LEU A 423 23.41 10.00 -19.61
CA LEU A 423 24.06 11.10 -18.91
C LEU A 423 25.44 10.72 -18.34
N ALA A 424 25.61 9.46 -17.93
CA ALA A 424 26.86 8.99 -17.33
C ALA A 424 27.99 8.78 -18.35
N GLN A 425 27.68 8.51 -19.62
CA GLN A 425 28.69 8.13 -20.62
C GLN A 425 29.69 9.26 -20.86
N PRO A 426 31.00 8.96 -20.98
CA PRO A 426 32.02 9.96 -21.31
C PRO A 426 31.75 10.69 -22.63
N SER A 427 31.18 9.97 -23.61
CA SER A 427 30.74 10.52 -24.89
C SER A 427 29.62 9.67 -25.48
N ILE A 428 28.72 10.29 -26.22
CA ILE A 428 27.65 9.62 -26.96
C ILE A 428 27.95 9.79 -28.45
N GLN A 429 28.06 8.68 -29.16
CA GLN A 429 28.25 8.67 -30.62
C GLN A 429 26.90 8.53 -31.30
N LEU A 430 26.64 9.40 -32.28
CA LEU A 430 25.40 9.48 -33.01
C LEU A 430 25.71 9.47 -34.51
N THR A 431 25.05 8.60 -35.27
CA THR A 431 25.07 8.64 -36.74
C THR A 431 24.00 9.60 -37.24
N LYS A 432 24.41 10.67 -37.94
CA LYS A 432 23.51 11.62 -38.60
C LYS A 432 23.98 11.84 -40.03
N ASP A 433 23.10 11.58 -41.00
CA ASP A 433 23.36 11.85 -42.42
C ASP A 433 24.72 11.30 -42.90
N ASP A 434 25.02 10.03 -42.57
CA ASP A 434 26.29 9.32 -42.82
C ASP A 434 27.55 9.91 -42.15
N SER A 435 27.40 10.93 -41.30
CA SER A 435 28.46 11.50 -40.46
C SER A 435 28.34 11.06 -39.00
N LEU A 436 29.48 10.79 -38.36
CA LEU A 436 29.55 10.42 -36.94
C LEU A 436 29.70 11.69 -36.08
N LEU A 437 28.64 12.06 -35.36
CA LEU A 437 28.65 13.14 -34.38
C LEU A 437 28.96 12.57 -32.99
N THR A 438 30.01 13.06 -32.34
CA THR A 438 30.35 12.66 -30.97
C THR A 438 30.06 13.82 -30.01
N LEU A 439 29.18 13.58 -29.04
CA LEU A 439 28.84 14.56 -28.01
C LEU A 439 29.50 14.16 -26.69
N PRO A 440 30.40 14.99 -26.12
CA PRO A 440 31.01 14.70 -24.83
C PRO A 440 29.97 14.79 -23.70
N ARG A 441 30.27 14.18 -22.55
CA ARG A 441 29.45 14.29 -21.34
C ARG A 441 29.37 15.73 -20.84
N GLY A 442 28.24 16.12 -20.25
CA GLY A 442 28.16 17.35 -19.47
C GLY A 442 28.99 17.27 -18.18
N ASP A 443 29.68 18.36 -17.86
CA ASP A 443 30.38 18.55 -16.58
C ASP A 443 29.44 19.05 -15.47
N LEU A 444 28.26 19.55 -15.86
CA LEU A 444 27.21 20.01 -14.97
C LEU A 444 25.89 19.35 -15.35
N LEU A 445 25.18 18.78 -14.37
CA LEU A 445 23.82 18.25 -14.51
C LEU A 445 22.85 19.13 -13.73
N LEU A 446 21.81 19.59 -14.39
CA LEU A 446 20.70 20.35 -13.82
C LEU A 446 19.45 19.46 -13.77
N ILE A 447 18.87 19.26 -12.59
CA ILE A 447 17.63 18.47 -12.44
C ILE A 447 16.45 19.36 -12.05
N GLY A 448 15.45 19.44 -12.93
CA GLY A 448 14.30 20.36 -12.88
C GLY A 448 13.12 19.95 -11.98
N GLY A 449 13.38 19.28 -10.85
CA GLY A 449 12.34 18.85 -9.92
C GLY A 449 11.74 17.47 -10.20
N ASP A 450 10.87 17.06 -9.28
CA ASP A 450 10.20 15.77 -9.19
C ASP A 450 11.17 14.59 -9.25
N LEU A 451 11.79 14.37 -8.09
CA LEU A 451 12.89 13.41 -8.00
C LEU A 451 12.44 11.98 -7.72
N ALA A 452 11.32 11.80 -7.01
CA ALA A 452 10.82 10.49 -6.64
C ALA A 452 9.31 10.45 -6.35
N TYR A 453 8.58 9.68 -7.16
CA TYR A 453 7.13 9.49 -7.04
C TYR A 453 6.74 8.34 -6.10
N PRO A 454 5.49 8.29 -5.60
CA PRO A 454 4.47 9.34 -5.69
C PRO A 454 4.64 10.46 -4.66
N ASN A 455 5.49 10.24 -3.65
CA ASN A 455 5.69 11.18 -2.55
C ASN A 455 7.12 11.07 -2.02
N PRO A 456 7.60 12.11 -1.33
CA PRO A 456 8.96 12.15 -0.82
C PRO A 456 9.05 11.26 0.42
N SER A 457 10.04 10.37 0.43
CA SER A 457 10.36 9.51 1.57
C SER A 457 11.77 8.95 1.42
N ARG A 458 12.33 8.44 2.53
CA ARG A 458 13.59 7.67 2.49
C ARG A 458 13.57 6.56 1.43
N PHE A 459 12.48 5.78 1.39
CA PHE A 459 12.37 4.64 0.49
C PHE A 459 12.30 5.09 -0.98
N THR A 460 11.46 6.08 -1.30
CA THR A 460 11.29 6.56 -2.67
C THR A 460 12.57 7.22 -3.19
N TYR A 461 13.23 8.09 -2.42
CA TYR A 461 14.51 8.70 -2.83
C TYR A 461 15.63 7.66 -3.00
N GLU A 462 15.82 6.75 -2.05
CA GLU A 462 16.88 5.72 -2.15
C GLU A 462 16.67 4.81 -3.37
N ARG A 463 15.42 4.40 -3.62
CA ARG A 463 15.09 3.37 -4.63
C ARG A 463 14.84 3.92 -6.02
N ARG A 464 14.21 5.10 -6.11
CA ARG A 464 13.71 5.65 -7.37
C ARG A 464 14.62 6.72 -7.95
N LEU A 465 15.36 7.45 -7.11
CA LEU A 465 16.36 8.45 -7.54
C LEU A 465 17.79 7.89 -7.41
N PHE A 466 18.25 7.59 -6.20
CA PHE A 466 19.67 7.29 -5.96
C PHE A 466 20.12 5.98 -6.63
N CYS A 467 19.33 4.91 -6.53
CA CYS A 467 19.69 3.61 -7.09
C CYS A 467 19.96 3.64 -8.62
N PRO A 468 19.06 4.17 -9.48
CA PRO A 468 19.34 4.32 -10.90
C PRO A 468 20.61 5.13 -11.20
N PHE A 469 20.81 6.28 -10.54
CA PHE A 469 21.96 7.14 -10.79
C PHE A 469 23.28 6.49 -10.32
N GLN A 470 23.28 5.81 -9.17
CA GLN A 470 24.44 5.06 -8.66
C GLN A 470 24.83 3.90 -9.58
N TYR A 471 23.86 3.25 -10.22
CA TYR A 471 24.15 2.21 -11.20
C TYR A 471 24.62 2.76 -12.54
N ALA A 472 24.26 4.00 -12.88
CA ALA A 472 24.67 4.65 -14.12
C ALA A 472 26.09 5.21 -14.02
N LEU A 473 26.38 5.88 -12.91
CA LEU A 473 27.70 6.40 -12.56
C LEU A 473 27.95 6.17 -11.08
N GLN A 474 28.91 5.31 -10.74
CA GLN A 474 29.13 4.91 -9.36
C GLN A 474 29.64 6.06 -8.48
N PRO A 475 29.24 6.12 -7.20
CA PRO A 475 29.81 7.08 -6.29
C PRO A 475 31.30 6.78 -6.03
N PRO A 476 32.06 7.75 -5.49
CA PRO A 476 33.45 7.53 -5.12
C PRO A 476 33.59 6.37 -4.10
N PRO A 477 34.74 5.64 -4.08
CA PRO A 477 34.93 4.45 -3.24
C PRO A 477 34.72 4.66 -1.73
N TRP A 478 34.97 5.86 -1.22
CA TRP A 478 34.79 6.23 0.19
C TRP A 478 33.36 6.70 0.54
N TYR A 479 32.45 6.76 -0.44
CA TYR A 479 31.07 7.14 -0.21
C TYR A 479 30.38 6.16 0.75
N LYS A 480 29.75 6.70 1.79
CA LYS A 480 28.91 5.94 2.72
C LYS A 480 27.45 6.35 2.55
N PRO A 481 26.51 5.41 2.31
CA PRO A 481 25.10 5.74 2.08
C PRO A 481 24.44 6.56 3.21
N ASP A 482 24.81 6.30 4.47
CA ASP A 482 24.26 6.99 5.63
C ASP A 482 25.01 8.29 6.00
N HIS A 483 26.03 8.69 5.22
CA HIS A 483 26.81 9.91 5.46
C HIS A 483 25.95 11.16 5.28
N ILE A 484 26.18 12.15 6.16
CA ILE A 484 25.52 13.44 6.15
C ILE A 484 26.62 14.50 6.20
N ALA A 485 26.66 15.35 5.17
CA ALA A 485 27.55 16.49 5.10
C ALA A 485 27.07 17.57 6.08
N VAL A 486 27.87 17.85 7.09
CA VAL A 486 27.60 18.90 8.10
C VAL A 486 27.88 20.28 7.51
N ASN A 487 28.97 20.41 6.76
CA ASN A 487 29.37 21.62 6.06
C ASN A 487 29.51 21.31 4.57
N LYS A 488 28.75 22.01 3.73
CA LYS A 488 28.87 21.92 2.28
C LYS A 488 29.61 23.14 1.70
N PRO A 489 30.27 23.00 0.54
CA PRO A 489 30.55 21.74 -0.16
C PRO A 489 31.58 20.89 0.61
N GLU A 490 31.33 19.58 0.74
CA GLU A 490 32.30 18.65 1.33
C GLU A 490 33.27 18.20 0.24
N LEU A 491 34.33 18.99 0.04
CA LEU A 491 35.28 18.75 -1.03
C LEU A 491 36.04 17.43 -0.83
N PRO A 492 36.36 16.71 -1.91
CA PRO A 492 37.13 15.48 -1.79
C PRO A 492 38.58 15.72 -1.33
N GLU A 493 39.23 14.68 -0.80
CA GLU A 493 40.64 14.75 -0.38
C GLU A 493 41.55 15.19 -1.54
N GLY A 494 42.40 16.19 -1.28
CA GLY A 494 43.31 16.77 -2.28
C GLY A 494 42.72 17.93 -3.10
N VAL A 495 41.47 18.31 -2.87
CA VAL A 495 40.81 19.47 -3.50
C VAL A 495 40.60 20.54 -2.42
N SER A 496 41.22 21.70 -2.56
CA SER A 496 41.13 22.78 -1.58
C SER A 496 39.96 23.72 -1.88
N GLU A 497 39.70 23.95 -3.17
CA GLU A 497 38.64 24.84 -3.64
C GLU A 497 37.72 24.14 -4.66
N LEU A 498 36.45 24.55 -4.72
CA LEU A 498 35.47 23.94 -5.63
C LEU A 498 35.87 24.08 -7.11
N LYS A 499 36.59 25.15 -7.46
CA LYS A 499 37.11 25.41 -8.82
C LYS A 499 38.15 24.37 -9.28
N GLU A 500 38.85 23.72 -8.35
CA GLU A 500 39.87 22.70 -8.66
C GLU A 500 39.25 21.33 -8.98
N TYR A 501 37.95 21.15 -8.69
CA TYR A 501 37.25 19.90 -8.94
C TYR A 501 36.83 19.78 -10.41
N ASN A 502 37.45 18.83 -11.12
CA ASN A 502 37.22 18.56 -12.54
C ASN A 502 36.21 17.46 -12.85
N GLY A 503 35.50 16.93 -11.84
CA GLY A 503 34.47 15.90 -12.04
C GLY A 503 33.09 16.50 -12.31
N PRO A 504 32.11 15.67 -12.72
CA PRO A 504 30.76 16.14 -13.00
C PRO A 504 30.06 16.57 -11.71
N GLN A 505 29.31 17.67 -11.79
CA GLN A 505 28.58 18.28 -10.68
C GLN A 505 27.07 18.22 -10.94
N CYS A 506 26.26 18.29 -9.90
CA CYS A 506 24.80 18.27 -10.00
C CYS A 506 24.15 19.33 -9.10
N PHE A 507 23.22 20.09 -9.69
CA PHE A 507 22.36 21.05 -9.00
C PHE A 507 20.90 20.75 -9.33
N ILE A 508 20.03 20.88 -8.34
CA ILE A 508 18.68 20.32 -8.38
C ILE A 508 17.71 21.32 -7.76
N ILE A 509 16.58 21.59 -8.41
CA ILE A 509 15.44 22.28 -7.76
C ILE A 509 14.39 21.24 -7.34
N PRO A 510 13.58 21.48 -6.31
CA PRO A 510 12.47 20.59 -5.96
C PRO A 510 11.28 20.76 -6.91
N GLY A 511 10.52 19.67 -7.11
CA GLY A 511 9.22 19.72 -7.76
C GLY A 511 8.06 19.59 -6.77
N ASN A 512 6.83 19.56 -7.28
CA ASN A 512 5.63 19.48 -6.44
C ASN A 512 5.59 18.15 -5.63
N HIS A 513 6.08 17.03 -6.20
CA HIS A 513 6.20 15.75 -5.50
C HIS A 513 7.29 15.72 -4.43
N ASP A 514 8.22 16.67 -4.43
CA ASP A 514 9.24 16.80 -3.39
C ASP A 514 8.74 17.63 -2.19
N TRP A 515 7.67 18.40 -2.39
CA TRP A 515 7.13 19.34 -1.42
C TRP A 515 6.04 18.75 -0.49
N PHE A 516 5.50 17.57 -0.79
CA PHE A 516 4.42 16.97 0.02
C PHE A 516 4.79 16.72 1.50
N ASP A 517 6.07 16.63 1.85
CA ASP A 517 6.53 16.53 3.26
C ASP A 517 7.11 17.83 3.83
N GLY A 518 6.83 18.98 3.20
CA GLY A 518 7.39 20.28 3.59
C GLY A 518 8.88 20.42 3.26
N LEU A 519 9.34 19.78 2.17
CA LEU A 519 10.72 19.80 1.66
C LEU A 519 11.76 19.08 2.56
N ASN A 520 11.32 18.40 3.62
CA ASN A 520 12.21 17.80 4.60
C ASN A 520 13.10 16.68 4.00
N THR A 521 12.52 15.80 3.18
CA THR A 521 13.30 14.73 2.53
C THR A 521 14.28 15.31 1.52
N PHE A 522 13.88 16.32 0.74
CA PHE A 522 14.75 17.00 -0.22
C PHE A 522 15.98 17.58 0.49
N MET A 523 15.79 18.33 1.59
CA MET A 523 16.93 18.91 2.33
C MET A 523 17.90 17.83 2.83
N ARG A 524 17.38 16.72 3.34
CA ARG A 524 18.22 15.62 3.84
C ARG A 524 19.02 14.94 2.72
N TYR A 525 18.42 14.71 1.56
CA TYR A 525 19.05 13.90 0.51
C TYR A 525 19.83 14.71 -0.52
N ILE A 526 19.40 15.94 -0.80
CA ILE A 526 20.04 16.81 -1.79
C ILE A 526 20.98 17.78 -1.06
N CYS A 527 20.47 18.55 -0.10
CA CYS A 527 21.27 19.58 0.58
C CYS A 527 22.23 19.05 1.65
N HIS A 528 22.03 17.83 2.17
CA HIS A 528 22.94 17.24 3.16
C HIS A 528 23.69 15.98 2.70
N LYS A 529 23.55 15.53 1.44
CA LYS A 529 24.45 14.53 0.85
C LYS A 529 25.36 15.16 -0.19
N SER A 530 26.58 14.67 -0.28
CA SER A 530 27.62 15.24 -1.17
C SER A 530 27.62 14.62 -2.57
N TRP A 531 26.95 13.49 -2.78
CA TRP A 531 27.04 12.71 -4.02
C TRP A 531 25.69 12.08 -4.41
N LEU A 532 25.33 12.24 -5.69
CA LEU A 532 24.28 11.46 -6.36
C LEU A 532 25.00 10.57 -7.37
N GLY A 533 25.17 9.27 -7.06
CA GLY A 533 26.11 8.46 -7.84
C GLY A 533 27.49 9.13 -7.88
N GLY A 534 28.10 9.24 -9.06
CA GLY A 534 29.38 9.94 -9.26
C GLY A 534 29.27 11.43 -9.55
N TRP A 535 28.08 12.04 -9.45
CA TRP A 535 27.90 13.50 -9.55
C TRP A 535 28.06 14.16 -8.18
N PHE A 536 28.92 15.16 -8.09
CA PHE A 536 29.14 15.93 -6.86
C PHE A 536 28.03 16.97 -6.65
N MET A 537 27.46 17.05 -5.45
CA MET A 537 26.33 17.94 -5.11
C MET A 537 26.76 19.04 -4.11
N PRO A 538 27.31 20.18 -4.58
CA PRO A 538 27.76 21.26 -3.70
C PRO A 538 26.62 22.09 -3.09
N GLN A 539 25.42 22.01 -3.68
CA GLN A 539 24.24 22.79 -3.31
C GLN A 539 23.84 22.69 -1.83
N LYS A 540 23.53 23.85 -1.22
CA LYS A 540 23.17 24.02 0.20
C LYS A 540 21.68 24.26 0.48
N LYS A 541 20.93 24.77 -0.49
CA LYS A 541 19.53 25.22 -0.38
C LYS A 541 18.73 24.74 -1.59
N SER A 542 17.41 24.86 -1.57
CA SER A 542 16.55 24.39 -2.67
C SER A 542 16.58 25.24 -3.94
N TYR A 543 17.11 26.46 -3.86
CA TYR A 543 17.33 27.37 -4.98
C TYR A 543 18.80 27.81 -5.02
N PHE A 544 19.28 28.26 -6.19
CA PHE A 544 20.68 28.62 -6.40
C PHE A 544 20.87 29.54 -7.63
N ALA A 545 22.02 30.21 -7.70
CA ALA A 545 22.47 30.94 -8.88
C ALA A 545 23.87 30.48 -9.30
N LEU A 546 24.04 30.13 -10.58
CA LEU A 546 25.34 29.76 -11.17
C LEU A 546 25.77 30.84 -12.17
N GLN A 547 27.01 31.29 -12.08
CA GLN A 547 27.68 32.00 -13.16
C GLN A 547 28.47 31.00 -14.00
N LEU A 548 28.09 30.88 -15.26
CA LEU A 548 28.71 30.03 -16.25
C LEU A 548 29.70 30.85 -17.11
N PRO A 549 30.53 30.18 -17.94
CA PRO A 549 31.40 30.85 -18.88
C PRO A 549 30.68 31.83 -19.79
N LYS A 550 31.47 32.75 -20.35
CA LYS A 550 31.03 33.65 -21.42
C LYS A 550 29.74 34.37 -21.04
N ARG A 551 29.64 34.94 -19.83
CA ARG A 551 28.48 35.76 -19.37
C ARG A 551 27.12 35.05 -19.38
N TRP A 552 27.11 33.73 -19.29
CA TRP A 552 25.88 32.97 -19.08
C TRP A 552 25.60 32.76 -17.59
N TRP A 553 24.33 32.75 -17.22
CA TRP A 553 23.87 32.52 -15.85
C TRP A 553 22.75 31.49 -15.82
N VAL A 554 22.66 30.71 -14.75
CA VAL A 554 21.52 29.82 -14.46
C VAL A 554 20.92 30.19 -13.12
N PHE A 555 19.63 30.50 -13.10
CA PHE A 555 18.85 30.70 -11.89
C PHE A 555 17.90 29.51 -11.69
N GLY A 556 18.16 28.71 -10.66
CA GLY A 556 17.29 27.61 -10.24
C GLY A 556 16.32 28.10 -9.17
N LEU A 557 15.02 28.14 -9.48
CA LEU A 557 13.98 28.70 -8.63
C LEU A 557 13.16 27.59 -7.95
N ASP A 558 12.85 27.76 -6.66
CA ASP A 558 11.98 26.87 -5.90
C ASP A 558 10.58 27.49 -5.75
N LEU A 559 9.63 26.96 -6.54
CA LEU A 559 8.26 27.47 -6.64
C LEU A 559 7.34 27.01 -5.51
N SER A 560 7.72 25.98 -4.75
CA SER A 560 6.85 25.29 -3.78
C SER A 560 5.47 24.89 -4.33
N LEU A 561 4.54 24.50 -3.45
CA LEU A 561 3.14 24.23 -3.83
C LEU A 561 2.34 25.51 -4.13
N HIS A 562 2.93 26.70 -3.95
CA HIS A 562 2.32 27.98 -4.26
C HIS A 562 2.52 28.44 -5.71
N ALA A 563 3.27 27.68 -6.52
CA ALA A 563 3.58 28.04 -7.91
C ALA A 563 4.24 29.43 -8.05
N ASP A 564 5.01 29.87 -7.06
CA ASP A 564 5.74 31.14 -7.10
C ASP A 564 6.93 31.17 -6.13
N ILE A 565 7.87 32.08 -6.36
CA ILE A 565 9.00 32.31 -5.45
C ILE A 565 8.57 33.16 -4.26
N ASP A 566 9.12 32.86 -3.09
CA ASP A 566 8.92 33.66 -1.88
C ASP A 566 9.71 34.98 -1.93
N VAL A 567 9.42 35.87 -0.97
CA VAL A 567 10.03 37.21 -0.88
C VAL A 567 11.55 37.15 -0.68
N TYR A 568 12.08 36.12 0.01
CA TYR A 568 13.52 35.99 0.25
C TYR A 568 14.26 35.56 -1.01
N GLN A 569 13.70 34.61 -1.76
CA GLN A 569 14.20 34.23 -3.08
C GLN A 569 14.14 35.42 -4.03
N PHE A 570 13.01 36.13 -4.08
CA PHE A 570 12.85 37.32 -4.90
C PHE A 570 13.91 38.38 -4.56
N GLN A 571 14.12 38.68 -3.27
CA GLN A 571 15.15 39.62 -2.82
C GLN A 571 16.55 39.17 -3.26
N PHE A 572 16.89 37.89 -3.06
CA PHE A 572 18.20 37.34 -3.45
C PHE A 572 18.48 37.51 -4.95
N PHE A 573 17.57 37.04 -5.81
CA PHE A 573 17.78 37.12 -7.26
C PHE A 573 17.73 38.56 -7.77
N SER A 574 16.82 39.38 -7.25
CA SER A 574 16.72 40.79 -7.66
C SER A 574 17.95 41.62 -7.27
N GLU A 575 18.55 41.36 -6.11
CA GLU A 575 19.81 41.98 -5.68
C GLU A 575 20.99 41.49 -6.51
N LEU A 576 21.07 40.18 -6.79
CA LEU A 576 22.10 39.61 -7.66
C LEU A 576 22.05 40.20 -9.07
N VAL A 577 20.85 40.36 -9.62
CA VAL A 577 20.62 40.95 -10.95
C VAL A 577 21.03 42.43 -11.01
N LYS A 578 20.88 43.17 -9.91
CA LYS A 578 21.29 44.58 -9.79
C LYS A 578 22.79 44.78 -9.57
N THR A 579 23.44 43.84 -8.88
CA THR A 579 24.83 44.02 -8.38
C THR A 579 25.88 43.27 -9.19
N LYS A 580 25.53 42.12 -9.78
CA LYS A 580 26.48 41.19 -10.40
C LYS A 580 26.18 40.88 -11.87
N VAL A 581 24.92 40.71 -12.24
CA VAL A 581 24.54 40.37 -13.62
C VAL A 581 24.65 41.60 -14.50
N GLY A 582 25.56 41.57 -15.49
CA GLY A 582 25.76 42.66 -16.44
C GLY A 582 24.55 42.92 -17.34
N GLU A 583 24.53 44.07 -18.02
CA GLU A 583 23.47 44.42 -18.96
C GLU A 583 23.46 43.52 -20.21
N ASN A 584 24.63 43.03 -20.61
CA ASN A 584 24.83 42.15 -21.77
C ASN A 584 24.91 40.66 -21.40
N ASP A 585 24.67 40.30 -20.14
CA ASP A 585 24.70 38.93 -19.69
C ASP A 585 23.40 38.20 -20.07
N SER A 586 23.51 36.89 -20.30
CA SER A 586 22.38 36.04 -20.68
C SER A 586 22.00 35.11 -19.54
N VAL A 587 20.71 35.03 -19.23
CA VAL A 587 20.18 34.25 -18.10
C VAL A 587 19.31 33.12 -18.61
N ILE A 588 19.54 31.92 -18.06
CA ILE A 588 18.69 30.75 -18.16
C ILE A 588 17.90 30.65 -16.86
N ILE A 589 16.57 30.65 -16.95
CA ILE A 589 15.70 30.42 -15.79
C ILE A 589 15.24 28.98 -15.80
N MET A 590 15.47 28.31 -14.67
CA MET A 590 15.07 26.94 -14.43
C MET A 590 13.98 26.92 -13.37
N THR A 591 12.78 26.50 -13.77
CA THR A 591 11.61 26.30 -12.89
C THR A 591 11.15 24.86 -13.00
N HIS A 592 10.50 24.31 -11.97
CA HIS A 592 9.92 22.97 -12.09
C HIS A 592 8.74 22.97 -13.04
N GLU A 593 7.72 23.79 -12.77
CA GLU A 593 6.49 23.83 -13.57
C GLU A 593 6.58 24.80 -14.76
N PRO A 594 6.10 24.42 -15.95
CA PRO A 594 6.04 25.28 -17.13
C PRO A 594 4.77 26.13 -17.09
N HIS A 595 4.71 27.10 -16.16
CA HIS A 595 3.51 27.93 -15.96
C HIS A 595 2.99 28.57 -17.25
N TRP A 596 3.85 28.90 -18.23
CA TRP A 596 3.39 29.46 -19.50
C TRP A 596 2.44 28.52 -20.27
N LEU A 597 2.63 27.19 -20.18
CA LEU A 597 1.73 26.20 -20.78
C LEU A 597 0.58 25.85 -19.84
N LEU A 598 0.85 25.67 -18.55
CA LEU A 598 -0.17 25.27 -17.58
C LEU A 598 -1.21 26.38 -17.36
N ASP A 599 -0.77 27.63 -17.21
CA ASP A 599 -1.65 28.80 -17.06
C ASP A 599 -2.50 29.00 -18.31
N TRP A 600 -1.89 28.88 -19.50
CA TRP A 600 -2.63 28.91 -20.77
C TRP A 600 -3.66 27.78 -20.83
N TYR A 601 -3.29 26.57 -20.42
CA TYR A 601 -4.21 25.44 -20.45
C TYR A 601 -5.35 25.61 -19.46
N TRP A 602 -5.08 26.06 -18.23
CA TRP A 602 -6.06 26.20 -17.15
C TRP A 602 -6.82 27.53 -17.17
N ASN A 603 -6.46 28.47 -18.05
CA ASN A 603 -6.90 29.87 -18.02
C ASN A 603 -6.68 30.51 -16.64
N ASN A 604 -5.49 30.29 -16.06
CA ASN A 604 -5.08 30.86 -14.78
C ASN A 604 -3.90 31.83 -14.99
N VAL A 605 -3.49 32.53 -13.92
CA VAL A 605 -2.24 33.29 -13.88
C VAL A 605 -1.51 32.91 -12.59
N SER A 606 -0.27 32.43 -12.71
CA SER A 606 0.60 32.07 -11.60
C SER A 606 1.99 32.70 -11.74
N GLY A 607 2.80 32.63 -10.68
CA GLY A 607 4.18 33.12 -10.72
C GLY A 607 4.30 34.64 -10.89
N GLU A 608 3.58 35.45 -10.10
CA GLU A 608 3.64 36.91 -10.16
C GLU A 608 5.04 37.43 -9.85
N ASN A 609 5.68 36.92 -8.80
CA ASN A 609 7.03 37.34 -8.42
C ASN A 609 8.07 36.88 -9.45
N VAL A 610 7.94 35.68 -9.98
CA VAL A 610 8.79 35.21 -11.10
C VAL A 610 8.61 36.11 -12.33
N SER A 611 7.38 36.48 -12.66
CA SER A 611 7.10 37.37 -13.80
C SER A 611 7.72 38.74 -13.59
N HIS A 612 7.60 39.31 -12.40
CA HIS A 612 8.22 40.59 -12.04
C HIS A 612 9.76 40.52 -12.07
N LEU A 613 10.37 39.41 -11.63
CA LEU A 613 11.81 39.18 -11.75
C LEU A 613 12.27 39.14 -13.22
N ILE A 614 11.50 38.50 -14.10
CA ILE A 614 11.82 38.38 -15.53
C ILE A 614 11.61 39.72 -16.25
N CYS A 615 10.43 40.30 -16.11
CA CYS A 615 10.03 41.47 -16.89
C CYS A 615 10.72 42.75 -16.41
N ASP A 616 10.77 42.98 -15.10
CA ASP A 616 11.18 44.28 -14.54
C ASP A 616 12.65 44.33 -14.12
N TYR A 617 13.24 43.19 -13.76
CA TYR A 617 14.64 43.12 -13.32
C TYR A 617 15.57 42.59 -14.42
N LEU A 618 15.25 41.46 -15.04
CA LEU A 618 16.08 40.91 -16.11
C LEU A 618 15.94 41.70 -17.42
N LYS A 619 14.80 42.32 -17.69
CA LYS A 619 14.59 43.26 -18.80
C LYS A 619 15.10 42.74 -20.16
N GLY A 620 14.74 41.50 -20.50
CA GLY A 620 15.13 40.86 -21.78
C GLY A 620 16.43 40.06 -21.75
N ARG A 621 17.14 40.02 -20.61
CA ARG A 621 18.32 39.15 -20.42
C ARG A 621 17.98 37.66 -20.27
N CYS A 622 16.71 37.31 -20.05
CA CYS A 622 16.29 35.91 -20.02
C CYS A 622 16.22 35.34 -21.44
N LYS A 623 17.23 34.57 -21.86
CA LYS A 623 17.31 34.00 -23.21
C LYS A 623 16.58 32.65 -23.30
N LEU A 624 16.57 31.89 -22.21
CA LEU A 624 15.95 30.57 -22.17
C LEU A 624 15.25 30.36 -20.82
N ARG A 625 14.00 29.90 -20.86
CA ARG A 625 13.30 29.37 -19.69
C ARG A 625 13.06 27.87 -19.87
N ILE A 626 13.56 27.07 -18.95
CA ILE A 626 13.48 25.60 -18.97
C ILE A 626 12.62 25.09 -17.80
N ALA A 627 11.83 24.05 -18.06
CA ALA A 627 10.99 23.41 -17.06
C ALA A 627 10.75 21.91 -17.30
N GLY A 628 10.25 21.24 -16.26
CA GLY A 628 9.76 19.85 -16.22
C GLY A 628 8.25 19.79 -16.06
N ASP A 629 7.75 19.01 -15.08
CA ASP A 629 6.36 18.71 -14.67
C ASP A 629 5.50 18.06 -15.77
N LEU A 630 5.55 18.61 -16.97
CA LEU A 630 4.99 18.00 -18.16
C LEU A 630 5.97 16.98 -18.74
N HIS A 631 5.59 15.70 -18.70
CA HIS A 631 6.44 14.56 -19.05
C HIS A 631 6.59 14.32 -20.56
N HIS A 632 6.81 15.39 -21.31
CA HIS A 632 7.13 15.39 -22.73
C HIS A 632 8.23 16.41 -23.02
N TYR A 633 8.72 16.44 -24.25
CA TYR A 633 9.58 17.52 -24.71
C TYR A 633 8.79 18.46 -25.63
N MET A 634 8.93 19.76 -25.41
CA MET A 634 8.31 20.78 -26.26
C MET A 634 9.12 22.07 -26.24
N ARG A 635 9.43 22.60 -27.44
CA ARG A 635 10.13 23.88 -27.59
C ARG A 635 9.26 24.89 -28.31
N HIS A 636 9.18 26.08 -27.72
CA HIS A 636 8.65 27.26 -28.37
C HIS A 636 9.72 28.34 -28.52
N SER A 637 9.67 29.04 -29.65
CA SER A 637 10.53 30.19 -29.94
C SER A 637 9.67 31.42 -30.17
N CYS A 638 10.11 32.56 -29.61
CA CYS A 638 9.47 33.84 -29.84
C CYS A 638 9.57 34.21 -31.34
N VAL A 639 8.46 34.65 -31.92
CA VAL A 639 8.41 35.18 -33.29
C VAL A 639 8.89 36.64 -33.27
N PRO A 640 9.84 37.03 -34.13
CA PRO A 640 10.30 38.42 -34.21
C PRO A 640 9.14 39.40 -34.38
N SER A 641 9.05 40.39 -33.49
CA SER A 641 7.97 41.39 -33.45
C SER A 641 8.43 42.67 -32.75
N GLU A 642 7.81 43.80 -33.06
CA GLU A 642 8.11 45.09 -32.43
C GLU A 642 7.87 45.08 -30.91
N GLY A 643 8.80 45.64 -30.14
CA GLY A 643 8.76 45.72 -28.67
C GLY A 643 9.65 44.69 -27.94
N PRO A 644 9.88 44.86 -26.63
CA PRO A 644 10.85 44.08 -25.87
C PRO A 644 10.45 42.60 -25.79
N VAL A 645 11.41 41.70 -26.02
CA VAL A 645 11.24 40.26 -25.85
C VAL A 645 11.77 39.89 -24.46
N HIS A 646 10.88 39.50 -23.56
CA HIS A 646 11.26 39.14 -22.19
C HIS A 646 11.91 37.75 -22.09
N VAL A 647 11.49 36.80 -22.92
CA VAL A 647 12.03 35.45 -23.02
C VAL A 647 12.14 35.05 -24.49
N GLN A 648 13.28 34.54 -24.94
CA GLN A 648 13.46 34.18 -26.36
C GLN A 648 13.01 32.74 -26.66
N HIS A 649 13.35 31.80 -25.77
CA HIS A 649 13.02 30.38 -25.90
C HIS A 649 12.35 29.84 -24.65
N LEU A 650 11.30 29.04 -24.84
CA LEU A 650 10.61 28.28 -23.80
C LEU A 650 10.79 26.79 -24.09
N LEU A 651 11.33 26.04 -23.14
CA LEU A 651 11.64 24.63 -23.31
C LEU A 651 11.10 23.81 -22.13
N VAL A 652 10.30 22.81 -22.45
CA VAL A 652 9.83 21.79 -21.51
C VAL A 652 10.54 20.49 -21.80
N ASN A 653 11.10 19.83 -20.78
CA ASN A 653 11.69 18.49 -20.92
C ASN A 653 11.55 17.69 -19.62
N GLY A 654 10.33 17.21 -19.34
CA GLY A 654 10.03 16.33 -18.21
C GLY A 654 10.18 14.84 -18.49
N CYS A 655 11.07 14.48 -19.40
CA CYS A 655 11.18 13.10 -19.90
C CYS A 655 12.21 12.24 -19.14
N GLY A 656 12.56 12.61 -17.90
CA GLY A 656 13.67 12.04 -17.15
C GLY A 656 13.42 10.66 -16.54
N GLY A 657 12.16 10.27 -16.35
CA GLY A 657 11.83 8.96 -15.78
C GLY A 657 10.34 8.70 -15.55
N ALA A 658 9.50 9.73 -15.52
CA ALA A 658 8.06 9.61 -15.32
C ALA A 658 7.28 9.15 -16.54
N PHE A 659 6.04 8.70 -16.34
CA PHE A 659 5.15 8.29 -17.42
C PHE A 659 4.94 9.43 -18.43
N LEU A 660 4.88 9.11 -19.71
CA LEU A 660 4.71 10.12 -20.77
C LEU A 660 3.43 10.95 -20.58
N HIS A 661 3.48 12.26 -20.82
CA HIS A 661 2.29 13.12 -21.00
C HIS A 661 1.99 13.39 -22.49
N PRO A 662 0.75 13.78 -22.85
CA PRO A 662 0.42 14.12 -24.24
C PRO A 662 1.03 15.46 -24.68
N THR A 663 1.42 15.55 -25.94
CA THR A 663 1.87 16.82 -26.57
C THR A 663 0.74 17.51 -27.33
N HIS A 664 -0.16 16.76 -27.98
CA HIS A 664 -1.23 17.30 -28.84
C HIS A 664 -2.22 18.22 -28.11
N VAL A 665 -2.42 18.03 -26.80
CA VAL A 665 -3.28 18.86 -25.95
C VAL A 665 -2.78 20.32 -25.88
N PHE A 666 -1.48 20.53 -26.02
CA PHE A 666 -0.83 21.84 -25.90
C PHE A 666 -0.51 22.49 -27.26
N SER A 667 -0.92 21.86 -28.36
CA SER A 667 -0.59 22.30 -29.74
C SER A 667 -1.06 23.72 -30.10
N ASN A 668 -2.09 24.24 -29.42
CA ASN A 668 -2.68 25.54 -29.69
C ASN A 668 -2.06 26.70 -28.89
N PHE A 669 -1.03 26.45 -28.06
CA PHE A 669 -0.34 27.51 -27.35
C PHE A 669 0.45 28.40 -28.33
N SER A 670 0.26 29.72 -28.21
CA SER A 670 0.88 30.67 -29.15
C SER A 670 1.24 32.03 -28.56
N GLN A 671 0.86 32.35 -27.33
CA GLN A 671 1.07 33.69 -26.75
C GLN A 671 1.60 33.62 -25.32
N PHE A 672 2.59 34.46 -25.01
CA PHE A 672 3.14 34.62 -23.67
C PHE A 672 3.79 36.00 -23.50
N TYR A 673 3.55 36.67 -22.37
CA TYR A 673 3.97 38.07 -22.11
C TYR A 673 3.71 39.04 -23.28
N GLY A 674 2.52 38.94 -23.90
CA GLY A 674 2.12 39.80 -25.01
C GLY A 674 2.86 39.53 -26.34
N LYS A 675 3.69 38.50 -26.42
CA LYS A 675 4.43 38.10 -27.62
C LYS A 675 3.93 36.78 -28.18
N THR A 676 4.10 36.59 -29.49
CA THR A 676 3.71 35.37 -30.19
C THR A 676 4.86 34.37 -30.20
N TYR A 677 4.55 33.11 -29.97
CA TYR A 677 5.48 31.99 -29.95
C TYR A 677 5.04 30.92 -30.94
N GLU A 678 6.03 30.27 -31.55
CA GLU A 678 5.81 29.16 -32.47
C GLU A 678 6.41 27.88 -31.88
N CYS A 679 5.65 26.78 -31.89
CA CYS A 679 6.16 25.46 -31.51
C CYS A 679 7.12 24.96 -32.59
N LYS A 680 8.41 24.85 -32.25
CA LYS A 680 9.45 24.41 -33.19
C LYS A 680 9.67 22.91 -33.19
N ALA A 681 9.48 22.27 -32.05
CA ALA A 681 9.62 20.83 -31.89
C ALA A 681 8.77 20.32 -30.73
N ALA A 682 8.22 19.12 -30.88
CA ALA A 682 7.52 18.38 -29.84
C ALA A 682 7.88 16.90 -29.93
N TYR A 683 8.11 16.27 -28.78
CA TYR A 683 8.43 14.85 -28.69
C TYR A 683 7.66 14.19 -27.53
N PRO A 684 6.80 13.19 -27.84
CA PRO A 684 6.43 12.69 -29.17
C PRO A 684 5.71 13.74 -30.04
N SER A 685 5.66 13.49 -31.36
CA SER A 685 4.89 14.35 -32.27
C SER A 685 3.42 14.41 -31.86
N PHE A 686 2.70 15.45 -32.28
CA PHE A 686 1.27 15.60 -31.95
C PHE A 686 0.44 14.40 -32.46
N ASP A 687 0.72 13.93 -33.68
CA ASP A 687 0.03 12.78 -34.27
C ASP A 687 0.33 11.49 -33.51
N ASP A 688 1.59 11.23 -33.16
CA ASP A 688 1.96 10.06 -32.38
C ASP A 688 1.33 10.10 -30.98
N SER A 689 1.33 11.27 -30.36
CA SER A 689 0.71 11.50 -29.06
C SER A 689 -0.79 11.19 -29.09
N SER A 690 -1.52 11.65 -30.10
CA SER A 690 -2.96 11.34 -30.26
C SER A 690 -3.21 9.85 -30.49
N ARG A 691 -2.36 9.19 -31.29
CA ARG A 691 -2.44 7.73 -31.53
C ARG A 691 -2.17 6.92 -30.28
N ILE A 692 -1.20 7.33 -29.46
CA ILE A 692 -0.88 6.68 -28.19
C ILE A 692 -2.08 6.67 -27.24
N ALA A 693 -2.90 7.74 -27.27
CA ALA A 693 -4.09 7.84 -26.43
C ALA A 693 -5.12 6.71 -26.69
N LEU A 694 -5.12 6.06 -27.86
CA LEU A 694 -5.95 4.87 -28.14
C LEU A 694 -5.69 3.73 -27.14
N GLY A 695 -4.52 3.72 -26.50
CA GLY A 695 -4.21 2.84 -25.38
C GLY A 695 -5.24 2.90 -24.25
N ASN A 696 -5.95 4.02 -24.06
CA ASN A 696 -6.99 4.13 -23.04
C ASN A 696 -8.16 3.15 -23.27
N ILE A 697 -8.50 2.83 -24.51
CA ILE A 697 -9.54 1.83 -24.79
C ILE A 697 -8.97 0.41 -24.62
N LEU A 698 -7.80 0.16 -25.18
CA LEU A 698 -7.26 -1.21 -25.34
C LEU A 698 -6.50 -1.73 -24.12
N LYS A 699 -5.85 -0.84 -23.36
CA LYS A 699 -4.88 -1.19 -22.30
C LYS A 699 -5.32 -0.76 -20.91
N PHE A 700 -6.30 0.15 -20.77
CA PHE A 700 -6.72 0.66 -19.46
C PHE A 700 -7.05 -0.47 -18.49
N ARG A 701 -7.92 -1.42 -18.87
CA ARG A 701 -8.28 -2.56 -18.02
C ARG A 701 -7.06 -3.41 -17.64
N LYS A 702 -6.20 -3.72 -18.61
CA LYS A 702 -4.99 -4.55 -18.39
C LYS A 702 -4.05 -3.89 -17.38
N MET A 703 -3.92 -2.57 -17.46
CA MET A 703 -3.07 -1.80 -16.56
C MET A 703 -3.74 -1.57 -15.19
N ASN A 704 -5.04 -1.32 -15.18
CA ASN A 704 -5.77 -0.81 -14.03
C ASN A 704 -6.85 -1.80 -13.57
N TRP A 705 -6.58 -3.10 -13.62
CA TRP A 705 -7.56 -4.15 -13.27
C TRP A 705 -8.13 -4.01 -11.84
N GLN A 706 -7.44 -3.32 -10.93
CA GLN A 706 -7.98 -3.04 -9.61
C GLN A 706 -9.12 -2.01 -9.63
N PHE A 707 -9.15 -1.11 -10.62
CA PHE A 707 -10.26 -0.19 -10.84
C PHE A 707 -11.57 -0.94 -11.08
N ASP A 708 -11.50 -2.10 -11.75
CA ASP A 708 -12.65 -2.98 -11.99
C ASP A 708 -13.36 -3.37 -10.68
N PHE A 709 -12.61 -3.53 -9.57
CA PHE A 709 -13.20 -3.91 -8.28
C PHE A 709 -14.18 -2.87 -7.78
N ILE A 710 -13.75 -1.60 -7.72
CA ILE A 710 -14.58 -0.47 -7.30
C ILE A 710 -15.68 -0.23 -8.32
N GLY A 711 -15.34 -0.29 -9.61
CA GLY A 711 -16.26 -0.10 -10.72
C GLY A 711 -17.46 -1.05 -10.68
N GLY A 712 -17.23 -2.35 -10.44
CA GLY A 712 -18.30 -3.33 -10.35
C GLY A 712 -19.21 -3.11 -9.12
N ILE A 713 -18.67 -2.64 -8.00
CA ILE A 713 -19.48 -2.24 -6.82
C ILE A 713 -20.38 -1.06 -7.18
N ILE A 714 -19.83 -0.05 -7.85
CA ILE A 714 -20.60 1.11 -8.32
C ILE A 714 -21.74 0.63 -9.23
N TYR A 715 -21.45 -0.21 -10.23
CA TYR A 715 -22.48 -0.73 -11.14
C TYR A 715 -23.56 -1.49 -10.38
N PHE A 716 -23.20 -2.31 -9.39
CA PHE A 716 -24.18 -3.02 -8.59
C PHE A 716 -25.10 -2.07 -7.82
N ILE A 717 -24.56 -1.00 -7.22
CA ILE A 717 -25.36 0.04 -6.54
C ILE A 717 -26.33 0.72 -7.53
N LEU A 718 -25.89 1.01 -8.77
CA LEU A 718 -26.71 1.64 -9.79
C LEU A 718 -27.95 0.81 -10.18
N VAL A 719 -27.89 -0.52 -10.07
CA VAL A 719 -29.01 -1.41 -10.40
C VAL A 719 -29.60 -2.17 -9.21
N PHE A 720 -29.07 -1.94 -8.00
CA PHE A 720 -29.42 -2.69 -6.79
C PHE A 720 -30.93 -2.76 -6.54
N SER A 721 -31.62 -1.63 -6.66
CA SER A 721 -33.07 -1.54 -6.43
C SER A 721 -33.93 -2.16 -7.54
N ILE A 722 -33.32 -2.59 -8.65
CA ILE A 722 -34.03 -3.10 -9.82
C ILE A 722 -34.07 -4.65 -9.79
N PHE A 723 -33.18 -5.30 -9.04
CA PHE A 723 -33.20 -6.76 -8.88
C PHE A 723 -34.33 -7.24 -7.95
N PRO A 724 -34.95 -8.42 -8.20
CA PRO A 724 -35.00 -9.17 -9.47
C PRO A 724 -35.98 -8.57 -10.49
N GLN A 725 -35.81 -8.92 -11.77
CA GLN A 725 -36.77 -8.59 -12.83
C GLN A 725 -37.66 -9.79 -13.14
N CYS A 726 -38.92 -9.74 -12.68
CA CYS A 726 -39.84 -10.89 -12.73
C CYS A 726 -40.66 -11.02 -14.02
N GLN A 727 -40.72 -9.96 -14.85
CA GLN A 727 -41.47 -9.95 -16.11
C GLN A 727 -40.48 -9.78 -17.26
N LEU A 728 -39.93 -10.89 -17.78
CA LEU A 728 -38.99 -10.88 -18.90
C LEU A 728 -39.46 -11.74 -20.09
N ASP A 729 -40.55 -12.49 -19.94
CA ASP A 729 -41.04 -13.42 -20.95
C ASP A 729 -41.39 -12.74 -22.28
N HIS A 730 -41.89 -11.51 -22.24
CA HIS A 730 -42.23 -10.72 -23.43
C HIS A 730 -41.01 -10.37 -24.30
N ILE A 731 -39.78 -10.51 -23.79
CA ILE A 731 -38.55 -10.31 -24.57
C ILE A 731 -38.30 -11.48 -25.53
N LEU A 732 -38.78 -12.68 -25.19
CA LEU A 732 -38.52 -13.93 -25.94
C LEU A 732 -39.75 -14.45 -26.71
N GLN A 733 -40.79 -13.63 -26.86
CA GLN A 733 -42.07 -14.02 -27.48
C GLN A 733 -42.16 -13.69 -28.98
N ASP A 734 -41.35 -12.77 -29.50
CA ASP A 734 -41.41 -12.35 -30.91
C ASP A 734 -40.58 -13.25 -31.82
N ASP A 735 -41.13 -13.77 -32.91
CA ASP A 735 -40.39 -14.66 -33.82
C ASP A 735 -39.26 -13.97 -34.63
N SER A 736 -39.11 -12.64 -34.53
CA SER A 736 -38.13 -11.87 -35.29
C SER A 736 -37.03 -11.26 -34.42
N PHE A 737 -35.78 -11.27 -34.92
CA PHE A 737 -34.63 -10.66 -34.24
C PHE A 737 -34.83 -9.16 -33.96
N SER A 738 -35.47 -8.42 -34.86
CA SER A 738 -35.83 -7.02 -34.65
C SER A 738 -36.88 -6.83 -33.56
N GLY A 739 -37.84 -7.76 -33.44
CA GLY A 739 -38.84 -7.76 -32.37
C GLY A 739 -38.19 -7.97 -31.01
N HIS A 740 -37.33 -8.97 -30.89
CA HIS A 740 -36.52 -9.22 -29.69
C HIS A 740 -35.69 -7.99 -29.27
N LEU A 741 -34.99 -7.35 -30.20
CA LEU A 741 -34.22 -6.13 -29.89
C LEU A 741 -35.13 -4.98 -29.43
N ARG A 742 -36.26 -4.76 -30.09
CA ARG A 742 -37.22 -3.71 -29.71
C ARG A 742 -37.79 -3.95 -28.31
N SER A 743 -38.19 -5.19 -28.02
CA SER A 743 -38.71 -5.60 -26.71
C SER A 743 -37.64 -5.46 -25.61
N PHE A 744 -36.40 -5.86 -25.90
CA PHE A 744 -35.27 -5.70 -25.00
C PHE A 744 -34.98 -4.23 -24.67
N PHE A 745 -34.81 -3.36 -25.68
CA PHE A 745 -34.56 -1.94 -25.44
C PHE A 745 -35.76 -1.21 -24.81
N GLY A 746 -36.99 -1.64 -25.14
CA GLY A 746 -38.18 -1.18 -24.43
C GLY A 746 -38.14 -1.52 -22.95
N THR A 747 -37.67 -2.72 -22.60
CA THR A 747 -37.50 -3.14 -21.20
C THR A 747 -36.38 -2.35 -20.50
N VAL A 748 -35.24 -2.14 -21.17
CA VAL A 748 -34.16 -1.26 -20.66
C VAL A 748 -34.70 0.13 -20.31
N TRP A 749 -35.51 0.72 -21.19
CA TRP A 749 -36.12 2.02 -20.97
C TRP A 749 -37.10 2.02 -19.79
N ASN A 750 -37.97 0.99 -19.70
CA ASN A 750 -38.89 0.85 -18.58
C ASN A 750 -38.16 0.67 -17.25
N SER A 751 -37.08 -0.12 -17.19
CA SER A 751 -36.24 -0.27 -16.00
C SER A 751 -35.56 1.03 -15.60
N PHE A 752 -35.13 1.84 -16.58
CA PHE A 752 -34.57 3.17 -16.34
C PHE A 752 -35.60 4.13 -15.74
N VAL A 753 -36.82 4.20 -16.30
CA VAL A 753 -37.92 5.02 -15.75
C VAL A 753 -38.29 4.56 -14.34
N TYR A 754 -38.40 3.25 -14.12
CA TYR A 754 -38.67 2.67 -12.79
C TYR A 754 -37.61 3.08 -11.76
N MET A 755 -36.33 3.04 -12.14
CA MET A 755 -35.24 3.48 -11.27
C MET A 755 -35.40 4.95 -10.87
N LEU A 756 -35.74 5.85 -11.82
CA LEU A 756 -35.91 7.27 -11.53
C LEU A 756 -37.11 7.57 -10.63
N GLU A 757 -38.22 6.86 -10.82
CA GLU A 757 -39.48 7.14 -10.13
C GLU A 757 -39.61 6.44 -8.77
N HIS A 758 -39.10 5.22 -8.64
CA HIS A 758 -39.43 4.32 -7.53
C HIS A 758 -38.22 3.85 -6.71
N SER A 759 -36.98 4.10 -7.17
CA SER A 759 -35.78 3.60 -6.47
C SER A 759 -35.08 4.69 -5.65
N PHE A 760 -34.81 4.43 -4.37
CA PHE A 760 -34.07 5.37 -3.51
C PHE A 760 -32.56 5.15 -3.53
N VAL A 761 -32.11 3.89 -3.42
CA VAL A 761 -30.68 3.56 -3.32
C VAL A 761 -29.98 3.76 -4.65
N SER A 762 -30.55 3.20 -5.72
CA SER A 762 -29.98 3.33 -7.07
C SER A 762 -30.01 4.76 -7.57
N LEU A 763 -31.08 5.53 -7.32
CA LEU A 763 -31.14 6.96 -7.64
C LEU A 763 -30.08 7.77 -6.87
N ALA A 764 -29.91 7.52 -5.56
CA ALA A 764 -28.85 8.17 -4.78
C ALA A 764 -27.45 7.85 -5.35
N GLY A 765 -27.23 6.60 -5.79
CA GLY A 765 -26.01 6.19 -6.49
C GLY A 765 -25.78 6.97 -7.79
N VAL A 766 -26.82 7.14 -8.62
CA VAL A 766 -26.76 7.92 -9.86
C VAL A 766 -26.45 9.39 -9.57
N VAL A 767 -27.13 10.01 -8.61
CA VAL A 767 -26.91 11.41 -8.23
C VAL A 767 -25.48 11.61 -7.71
N LEU A 768 -24.99 10.71 -6.85
CA LEU A 768 -23.62 10.77 -6.35
C LEU A 768 -22.61 10.63 -7.50
N LEU A 769 -22.82 9.66 -8.39
CA LEU A 769 -21.95 9.46 -9.55
C LEU A 769 -21.97 10.67 -10.50
N LEU A 770 -23.12 11.33 -10.66
CA LEU A 770 -23.24 12.57 -11.44
C LEU A 770 -22.49 13.73 -10.80
N MET A 771 -22.59 13.89 -9.48
CA MET A 771 -21.81 14.89 -8.75
C MET A 771 -20.31 14.64 -8.91
N LEU A 772 -19.87 13.39 -8.76
CA LEU A 772 -18.47 13.00 -8.95
C LEU A 772 -18.00 13.20 -10.39
N ALA A 773 -18.79 12.84 -11.38
CA ALA A 773 -18.45 13.05 -12.79
C ALA A 773 -18.36 14.55 -13.11
N PHE A 774 -19.25 15.36 -12.56
CA PHE A 774 -19.24 16.82 -12.75
C PHE A 774 -18.01 17.48 -12.11
N THR A 775 -17.61 17.04 -10.90
CA THR A 775 -16.41 17.55 -10.23
C THR A 775 -15.13 17.05 -10.91
N PHE A 776 -15.16 15.83 -11.48
CA PHE A 776 -14.04 15.26 -12.20
C PHE A 776 -13.74 15.99 -13.50
N VAL A 777 -14.74 16.49 -14.23
CA VAL A 777 -14.48 17.29 -15.45
C VAL A 777 -13.77 18.61 -15.09
N PRO A 778 -12.59 18.88 -15.69
CA PRO A 778 -11.78 20.07 -15.45
C PRO A 778 -12.57 21.39 -15.46
N SER A 779 -12.24 22.27 -14.50
CA SER A 779 -12.84 23.60 -14.33
C SER A 779 -12.59 24.54 -15.52
N LYS A 780 -11.58 24.25 -16.36
CA LYS A 780 -11.31 24.93 -17.64
C LYS A 780 -12.55 25.09 -18.54
N LEU A 781 -13.45 24.11 -18.51
CA LEU A 781 -14.65 24.13 -19.34
C LEU A 781 -15.80 24.89 -18.66
N ALA A 782 -16.59 25.60 -19.46
CA ALA A 782 -17.80 26.27 -18.99
C ALA A 782 -18.75 25.28 -18.27
N LEU A 783 -19.47 25.78 -17.26
CA LEU A 783 -20.39 24.98 -16.42
C LEU A 783 -21.34 24.10 -17.25
N LYS A 784 -21.87 24.64 -18.35
CA LYS A 784 -22.75 23.92 -19.28
C LYS A 784 -22.05 22.72 -19.95
N LYS A 785 -20.82 22.89 -20.42
CA LYS A 785 -20.05 21.81 -21.05
C LYS A 785 -19.69 20.73 -20.04
N ARG A 786 -19.30 21.11 -18.81
CA ARG A 786 -19.02 20.18 -17.71
C ARG A 786 -20.25 19.32 -17.38
N ALA A 787 -21.42 19.96 -17.27
CA ALA A 787 -22.69 19.27 -17.06
C ALA A 787 -23.00 18.29 -18.21
N ILE A 788 -22.88 18.73 -19.48
CA ILE A 788 -23.14 17.86 -20.64
C ILE A 788 -22.22 16.63 -20.64
N ILE A 789 -20.91 16.83 -20.46
CA ILE A 789 -19.92 15.74 -20.44
C ILE A 789 -20.20 14.77 -19.29
N GLY A 790 -20.44 15.31 -18.08
CA GLY A 790 -20.77 14.51 -16.91
C GLY A 790 -22.06 13.69 -17.10
N ILE A 791 -23.12 14.31 -17.61
CA ILE A 791 -24.40 13.64 -17.90
C ILE A 791 -24.20 12.53 -18.93
N LEU A 792 -23.48 12.78 -20.04
CA LEU A 792 -23.22 11.77 -21.06
C LEU A 792 -22.40 10.60 -20.49
N HIS A 793 -21.38 10.89 -19.68
CA HIS A 793 -20.54 9.87 -19.06
C HIS A 793 -21.33 8.99 -18.08
N VAL A 794 -22.12 9.60 -17.20
CA VAL A 794 -22.98 8.85 -16.26
C VAL A 794 -24.07 8.08 -17.00
N SER A 795 -24.66 8.64 -18.06
CA SER A 795 -25.65 7.95 -18.89
C SER A 795 -25.05 6.70 -19.54
N ALA A 796 -23.80 6.76 -20.01
CA ALA A 796 -23.11 5.59 -20.56
C ALA A 796 -22.87 4.50 -19.49
N HIS A 797 -22.45 4.88 -18.28
CA HIS A 797 -22.28 3.93 -17.18
C HIS A 797 -23.61 3.31 -16.74
N LEU A 798 -24.66 4.12 -16.63
CA LEU A 798 -25.98 3.67 -16.22
C LEU A 798 -26.63 2.75 -17.27
N ALA A 799 -26.60 3.14 -18.55
CA ALA A 799 -27.10 2.29 -19.63
C ALA A 799 -26.38 0.94 -19.64
N SER A 800 -25.05 0.94 -19.50
CA SER A 800 -24.26 -0.28 -19.41
C SER A 800 -24.66 -1.16 -18.23
N ALA A 801 -24.83 -0.56 -17.03
CA ALA A 801 -25.23 -1.31 -15.84
C ALA A 801 -26.63 -1.94 -15.99
N VAL A 802 -27.62 -1.20 -16.51
CA VAL A 802 -28.99 -1.71 -16.74
C VAL A 802 -29.00 -2.81 -17.80
N ILE A 803 -28.28 -2.64 -18.91
CA ILE A 803 -28.17 -3.66 -19.96
C ILE A 803 -27.55 -4.94 -19.40
N LEU A 804 -26.46 -4.85 -18.65
CA LEU A 804 -25.80 -6.00 -18.05
C LEU A 804 -26.69 -6.71 -17.02
N MET A 805 -27.46 -5.94 -16.25
CA MET A 805 -28.39 -6.49 -15.26
C MET A 805 -29.49 -7.30 -15.97
N LEU A 806 -30.09 -6.72 -17.03
CA LEU A 806 -31.11 -7.41 -17.82
C LEU A 806 -30.55 -8.64 -18.53
N LEU A 807 -29.32 -8.61 -19.02
CA LEU A 807 -28.68 -9.80 -19.61
C LEU A 807 -28.47 -10.92 -18.58
N LEU A 808 -28.06 -10.57 -17.35
CA LEU A 808 -27.93 -11.54 -16.26
C LEU A 808 -29.29 -12.14 -15.89
N GLU A 809 -30.31 -11.31 -15.69
CA GLU A 809 -31.66 -11.76 -15.35
C GLU A 809 -32.31 -12.58 -16.48
N LEU A 810 -32.11 -12.20 -17.74
CA LEU A 810 -32.58 -12.97 -18.91
C LEU A 810 -31.88 -14.33 -19.01
N GLY A 811 -30.58 -14.38 -18.70
CA GLY A 811 -29.84 -15.64 -18.62
C GLY A 811 -30.40 -16.57 -17.53
N LEU A 812 -30.68 -16.02 -16.34
CA LEU A 812 -31.32 -16.76 -15.24
C LEU A 812 -32.72 -17.26 -15.62
N GLU A 813 -33.56 -16.40 -16.21
CA GLU A 813 -34.90 -16.76 -16.68
C GLU A 813 -34.85 -17.89 -17.72
N THR A 814 -33.91 -17.81 -18.68
CA THR A 814 -33.72 -18.84 -19.69
C THR A 814 -33.35 -20.18 -19.06
N CYS A 815 -32.44 -20.18 -18.07
CA CYS A 815 -32.08 -21.39 -17.33
C CYS A 815 -33.26 -21.99 -16.54
N ILE A 816 -34.09 -21.15 -15.91
CA ILE A 816 -35.29 -21.58 -15.19
C ILE A 816 -36.31 -22.19 -16.16
N ARG A 817 -36.58 -21.52 -17.30
CA ARG A 817 -37.52 -21.98 -18.32
C ARG A 817 -37.14 -23.33 -18.92
N HIS A 818 -35.84 -23.54 -19.17
CA HIS A 818 -35.32 -24.82 -19.66
C HIS A 818 -35.10 -25.87 -18.56
N LYS A 819 -35.54 -25.62 -17.33
CA LYS A 819 -35.40 -26.52 -16.17
C LYS A 819 -33.95 -26.91 -15.88
N LEU A 820 -33.01 -25.98 -16.12
CA LEU A 820 -31.60 -26.13 -15.76
C LEU A 820 -31.31 -25.65 -14.33
N LEU A 821 -32.11 -24.68 -13.84
CA LEU A 821 -32.03 -24.14 -12.48
C LEU A 821 -33.44 -24.10 -11.85
N ALA A 822 -33.48 -24.01 -10.52
CA ALA A 822 -34.69 -23.94 -9.68
C ALA A 822 -35.62 -25.17 -9.79
N THR A 823 -35.06 -26.37 -9.96
CA THR A 823 -35.85 -27.60 -10.16
C THR A 823 -36.19 -28.34 -8.87
N SER A 824 -35.31 -28.32 -7.87
CA SER A 824 -35.48 -29.15 -6.65
C SER A 824 -35.26 -28.40 -5.32
N GLY A 825 -35.18 -27.06 -5.37
CA GLY A 825 -35.03 -26.17 -4.21
C GLY A 825 -33.58 -25.87 -3.86
N TYR A 826 -33.34 -25.24 -2.70
CA TYR A 826 -32.02 -24.71 -2.27
C TYR A 826 -30.88 -25.74 -2.11
N HIS A 827 -31.13 -27.02 -2.34
CA HIS A 827 -30.21 -28.12 -2.03
C HIS A 827 -30.09 -29.15 -3.17
N SER A 828 -30.27 -28.72 -4.42
CA SER A 828 -30.13 -29.60 -5.60
C SER A 828 -28.76 -30.29 -5.66
N LEU A 829 -27.65 -29.56 -5.41
CA LEU A 829 -26.30 -30.13 -5.36
C LEU A 829 -26.15 -31.18 -4.25
N TYR A 830 -26.80 -30.99 -3.11
CA TYR A 830 -26.78 -31.97 -2.02
C TYR A 830 -27.57 -33.24 -2.38
N GLN A 831 -28.71 -33.10 -3.06
CA GLN A 831 -29.47 -34.24 -3.56
C GLN A 831 -28.68 -35.03 -4.62
N TRP A 832 -28.00 -34.32 -5.53
CA TRP A 832 -27.08 -34.94 -6.48
C TRP A 832 -25.95 -35.67 -5.76
N TYR A 833 -25.30 -35.02 -4.78
CA TYR A 833 -24.27 -35.65 -3.95
C TYR A 833 -24.79 -36.92 -3.28
N GLN A 834 -25.96 -36.88 -2.65
CA GLN A 834 -26.56 -38.06 -2.01
C GLN A 834 -26.81 -39.20 -3.03
N SER A 835 -27.25 -38.87 -4.25
CA SER A 835 -27.46 -39.87 -5.29
C SER A 835 -26.14 -40.54 -5.74
N VAL A 836 -25.11 -39.74 -6.01
CA VAL A 836 -23.78 -40.23 -6.44
C VAL A 836 -23.07 -40.96 -5.32
N GLU A 837 -23.15 -40.45 -4.10
CA GLU A 837 -22.57 -41.05 -2.90
C GLU A 837 -23.21 -42.43 -2.62
N THR A 838 -24.53 -42.56 -2.82
CA THR A 838 -25.23 -43.85 -2.65
C THR A 838 -24.87 -44.84 -3.76
N GLU A 839 -24.68 -44.36 -5.00
CA GLU A 839 -24.35 -45.20 -6.16
C GLU A 839 -22.89 -45.69 -6.14
N HIS A 840 -21.94 -44.80 -5.83
CA HIS A 840 -20.50 -45.09 -5.96
C HIS A 840 -19.83 -45.47 -4.62
N PHE A 841 -20.42 -45.10 -3.48
CA PHE A 841 -19.88 -45.37 -2.14
C PHE A 841 -20.95 -45.95 -1.19
N PRO A 842 -21.41 -47.20 -1.46
CA PRO A 842 -22.35 -47.87 -0.57
C PRO A 842 -21.72 -48.05 0.82
N ASP A 843 -22.52 -47.89 1.87
CA ASP A 843 -22.09 -48.02 3.28
C ASP A 843 -22.57 -49.36 3.87
N PRO A 844 -21.91 -50.49 3.56
CA PRO A 844 -22.32 -51.81 4.02
C PRO A 844 -22.20 -51.98 5.55
N THR A 845 -21.46 -51.08 6.22
CA THR A 845 -21.25 -51.13 7.68
C THR A 845 -22.17 -50.19 8.46
N GLY A 846 -23.00 -49.39 7.80
CA GLY A 846 -23.83 -48.36 8.44
C GLY A 846 -23.02 -47.33 9.25
N LEU A 847 -21.76 -47.07 8.84
CA LEU A 847 -20.88 -46.11 9.49
C LEU A 847 -21.46 -44.68 9.38
N ARG A 848 -22.03 -44.32 8.23
CA ARG A 848 -22.60 -42.98 7.98
C ARG A 848 -23.84 -42.73 8.84
N ALA A 849 -24.73 -43.72 8.95
CA ALA A 849 -25.89 -43.65 9.85
C ALA A 849 -25.45 -43.53 11.32
N ARG A 850 -24.37 -44.22 11.72
CA ARG A 850 -23.79 -44.09 13.06
C ARG A 850 -23.15 -42.72 13.29
N ILE A 851 -22.43 -42.16 12.31
CA ILE A 851 -21.86 -40.80 12.39
C ILE A 851 -22.98 -39.76 12.46
N GLU A 852 -24.04 -39.90 11.65
CA GLU A 852 -25.22 -39.04 11.72
C GLU A 852 -25.87 -39.12 13.11
N GLN A 853 -25.99 -40.31 13.68
CA GLN A 853 -26.53 -40.50 15.03
C GLN A 853 -25.61 -39.91 16.11
N TRP A 854 -24.28 -40.12 16.02
CA TRP A 854 -23.28 -39.57 16.95
C TRP A 854 -23.18 -38.05 16.88
N THR A 855 -23.44 -37.47 15.71
CA THR A 855 -23.44 -36.03 15.48
C THR A 855 -24.82 -35.40 15.59
N PHE A 856 -25.85 -36.17 15.98
CA PHE A 856 -27.24 -35.72 16.08
C PHE A 856 -27.79 -35.06 14.79
N GLY A 857 -27.36 -35.53 13.61
CA GLY A 857 -27.74 -34.96 12.32
C GLY A 857 -26.91 -33.74 11.89
N LEU A 858 -25.93 -33.32 12.69
CA LEU A 858 -25.07 -32.18 12.35
C LEU A 858 -24.17 -32.48 11.15
N TYR A 859 -23.65 -33.71 11.03
CA TYR A 859 -22.82 -34.12 9.90
C TYR A 859 -23.51 -33.90 8.53
N PRO A 860 -24.69 -34.48 8.24
CA PRO A 860 -25.38 -34.25 6.97
C PRO A 860 -25.88 -32.80 6.84
N ALA A 861 -26.28 -32.14 7.93
CA ALA A 861 -26.69 -30.73 7.88
C ALA A 861 -25.55 -29.81 7.48
N CYS A 862 -24.35 -29.98 8.04
CA CYS A 862 -23.16 -29.21 7.68
C CYS A 862 -22.81 -29.38 6.21
N ILE A 863 -22.81 -30.61 5.69
CA ILE A 863 -22.56 -30.87 4.26
C ILE A 863 -23.63 -30.22 3.39
N LYS A 864 -24.91 -30.38 3.75
CA LYS A 864 -26.05 -29.81 3.03
C LYS A 864 -25.98 -28.28 2.92
N TYR A 865 -25.69 -27.58 4.02
CA TYR A 865 -25.57 -26.13 4.01
C TYR A 865 -24.28 -25.65 3.35
N LEU A 866 -23.17 -26.37 3.54
CA LEU A 866 -21.90 -26.08 2.86
C LEU A 866 -22.07 -26.17 1.34
N MET A 867 -22.73 -27.22 0.84
CA MET A 867 -23.00 -27.40 -0.58
C MET A 867 -23.93 -26.32 -1.14
N SER A 868 -24.96 -25.91 -0.40
CA SER A 868 -25.81 -24.78 -0.83
C SER A 868 -25.04 -23.46 -0.93
N ALA A 869 -23.97 -23.28 -0.16
CA ALA A 869 -23.12 -22.10 -0.28
C ALA A 869 -22.24 -22.10 -1.54
N PHE A 870 -21.98 -23.27 -2.13
CA PHE A 870 -21.27 -23.42 -3.40
C PHE A 870 -22.21 -23.43 -4.62
N ASP A 871 -23.50 -23.73 -4.44
CA ASP A 871 -24.51 -23.73 -5.49
C ASP A 871 -25.23 -22.39 -5.64
N VAL A 872 -24.43 -21.33 -5.82
CA VAL A 872 -24.90 -19.94 -5.87
C VAL A 872 -25.94 -19.69 -6.98
N PRO A 873 -25.80 -20.22 -8.23
CA PRO A 873 -26.81 -20.03 -9.26
C PRO A 873 -28.17 -20.62 -8.90
N GLU A 874 -28.23 -21.81 -8.29
CA GLU A 874 -29.48 -22.42 -7.83
C GLU A 874 -30.11 -21.57 -6.72
N VAL A 875 -29.31 -21.11 -5.76
CA VAL A 875 -29.79 -20.22 -4.68
C VAL A 875 -30.39 -18.93 -5.26
N ILE A 876 -29.74 -18.31 -6.25
CA ILE A 876 -30.29 -17.13 -6.94
C ILE A 876 -31.61 -17.47 -7.61
N ALA A 877 -31.66 -18.53 -8.42
CA ALA A 877 -32.84 -18.90 -9.20
C ALA A 877 -34.06 -19.28 -8.34
N VAL A 878 -33.85 -20.08 -7.29
CA VAL A 878 -34.90 -20.47 -6.34
C VAL A 878 -35.39 -19.25 -5.56
N THR A 879 -34.48 -18.42 -5.04
CA THR A 879 -34.87 -17.22 -4.29
C THR A 879 -35.61 -16.22 -5.18
N ARG A 880 -35.12 -16.00 -6.40
CA ARG A 880 -35.78 -15.17 -7.42
C ARG A 880 -37.19 -15.65 -7.71
N SER A 881 -37.38 -16.95 -7.96
CA SER A 881 -38.70 -17.53 -8.23
C SER A 881 -39.67 -17.31 -7.06
N ASN A 882 -39.17 -17.43 -5.82
CA ASN A 882 -39.96 -17.14 -4.62
C ASN A 882 -40.31 -15.65 -4.51
N ILE A 883 -39.36 -14.75 -4.77
CA ILE A 883 -39.60 -13.29 -4.78
C ILE A 883 -40.65 -12.92 -5.82
N CYS A 884 -40.55 -13.47 -7.03
CA CYS A 884 -41.48 -13.15 -8.11
C CYS A 884 -42.91 -13.68 -7.84
N LYS A 885 -43.05 -14.77 -7.09
CA LYS A 885 -44.35 -15.35 -6.76
C LYS A 885 -45.00 -14.76 -5.51
N TYR A 886 -44.22 -14.47 -4.48
CA TYR A 886 -44.72 -14.10 -3.14
C TYR A 886 -44.31 -12.69 -2.69
N GLY A 887 -43.52 -11.98 -3.50
CA GLY A 887 -42.97 -10.67 -3.17
C GLY A 887 -41.73 -10.75 -2.27
N ILE A 888 -40.89 -9.70 -2.32
CA ILE A 888 -39.64 -9.61 -1.53
C ILE A 888 -39.90 -9.62 -0.01
N GLN A 889 -41.09 -9.19 0.42
CA GLN A 889 -41.51 -9.15 1.83
C GLN A 889 -41.66 -10.55 2.45
N SER A 890 -41.78 -11.60 1.61
CA SER A 890 -41.86 -12.99 2.07
C SER A 890 -40.52 -13.53 2.58
N LEU A 891 -39.40 -12.87 2.26
CA LEU A 891 -38.07 -13.28 2.70
C LEU A 891 -37.69 -12.65 4.05
N SER A 892 -36.97 -13.42 4.87
CA SER A 892 -36.29 -12.85 6.03
C SER A 892 -35.19 -11.88 5.58
N ARG A 893 -34.81 -10.95 6.46
CA ARG A 893 -33.71 -10.00 6.19
C ARG A 893 -32.40 -10.71 5.86
N GLY A 894 -32.11 -11.82 6.55
CA GLY A 894 -30.96 -12.69 6.25
C GLY A 894 -31.06 -13.34 4.87
N GLY A 895 -32.25 -13.82 4.47
CA GLY A 895 -32.49 -14.37 3.13
C GLY A 895 -32.28 -13.34 2.01
N ALA A 896 -32.76 -12.10 2.22
CA ALA A 896 -32.52 -11.01 1.29
C ALA A 896 -31.02 -10.66 1.16
N ILE A 897 -30.28 -10.63 2.27
CA ILE A 897 -28.82 -10.41 2.25
C ILE A 897 -28.11 -11.51 1.45
N ILE A 898 -28.46 -12.78 1.68
CA ILE A 898 -27.87 -13.92 0.96
C ILE A 898 -28.17 -13.80 -0.54
N TYR A 899 -29.40 -13.43 -0.91
CA TYR A 899 -29.78 -13.20 -2.31
C TYR A 899 -28.93 -12.11 -2.97
N TYR A 900 -28.88 -10.90 -2.40
CA TYR A 900 -28.12 -9.80 -2.98
C TYR A 900 -26.61 -10.08 -2.99
N ALA A 901 -26.07 -10.74 -1.96
CA ALA A 901 -24.67 -11.16 -1.96
C ALA A 901 -24.37 -12.16 -3.08
N SER A 902 -25.28 -13.11 -3.32
CA SER A 902 -25.16 -14.10 -4.40
C SER A 902 -25.21 -13.44 -5.78
N VAL A 903 -26.20 -12.57 -6.02
CA VAL A 903 -26.33 -11.81 -7.28
C VAL A 903 -25.12 -10.90 -7.49
N PHE A 904 -24.66 -10.21 -6.45
CA PHE A 904 -23.50 -9.35 -6.50
C PHE A 904 -22.26 -10.08 -7.03
N LEU A 905 -21.96 -11.29 -6.55
CA LEU A 905 -20.77 -12.04 -6.99
C LEU A 905 -20.75 -12.25 -8.51
N TYR A 906 -21.87 -12.66 -9.10
CA TYR A 906 -21.98 -12.90 -10.55
C TYR A 906 -22.03 -11.59 -11.34
N PHE A 907 -22.86 -10.65 -10.90
CA PHE A 907 -23.01 -9.37 -11.57
C PHE A 907 -21.69 -8.57 -11.54
N TRP A 908 -20.95 -8.63 -10.45
CA TRP A 908 -19.64 -7.98 -10.31
C TRP A 908 -18.65 -8.52 -11.32
N VAL A 909 -18.45 -9.84 -11.40
CA VAL A 909 -17.56 -10.46 -12.40
C VAL A 909 -17.99 -10.09 -13.82
N PHE A 910 -19.29 -10.14 -14.10
CA PHE A 910 -19.84 -9.85 -15.44
C PHE A 910 -19.70 -8.38 -15.84
N SER A 911 -19.85 -7.45 -14.89
CA SER A 911 -19.81 -6.01 -15.16
C SER A 911 -18.41 -5.41 -15.24
N THR A 912 -17.45 -5.98 -14.51
CA THR A 912 -16.08 -5.47 -14.43
C THR A 912 -15.42 -5.10 -15.78
N PRO A 913 -15.49 -5.90 -16.87
CA PRO A 913 -14.86 -5.56 -18.13
C PRO A 913 -15.43 -4.28 -18.77
N VAL A 914 -16.74 -4.10 -18.62
CA VAL A 914 -17.48 -3.02 -19.28
C VAL A 914 -17.23 -1.70 -18.57
N VAL A 915 -17.10 -1.71 -17.23
CA VAL A 915 -16.80 -0.49 -16.47
C VAL A 915 -15.50 0.17 -16.95
N SER A 916 -14.42 -0.61 -17.03
CA SER A 916 -13.14 -0.13 -17.52
C SER A 916 -13.19 0.30 -18.99
N LEU A 917 -13.98 -0.38 -19.83
CA LEU A 917 -14.13 -0.02 -21.23
C LEU A 917 -14.82 1.35 -21.39
N VAL A 918 -15.91 1.60 -20.65
CA VAL A 918 -16.63 2.87 -20.68
C VAL A 918 -15.73 4.00 -20.19
N PHE A 919 -15.01 3.79 -19.08
CA PHE A 919 -14.13 4.81 -18.52
C PHE A 919 -12.90 5.09 -19.41
N GLY A 920 -12.25 4.04 -19.94
CA GLY A 920 -11.15 4.19 -20.90
C GLY A 920 -11.57 4.88 -22.20
N SER A 921 -12.78 4.60 -22.70
CA SER A 921 -13.34 5.28 -23.87
C SER A 921 -13.63 6.75 -23.59
N TYR A 922 -14.13 7.08 -22.39
CA TYR A 922 -14.31 8.45 -21.94
C TYR A 922 -12.99 9.22 -21.96
N LEU A 923 -11.93 8.68 -21.36
CA LEU A 923 -10.61 9.32 -21.34
C LEU A 923 -10.07 9.53 -22.76
N TYR A 924 -10.21 8.54 -23.64
CA TYR A 924 -9.82 8.65 -25.05
C TYR A 924 -10.56 9.76 -25.80
N ILE A 925 -11.88 9.86 -25.59
CA ILE A 925 -12.70 10.89 -26.26
C ILE A 925 -12.34 12.27 -25.73
N CYS A 926 -12.23 12.41 -24.41
CA CYS A 926 -11.92 13.65 -23.75
C CYS A 926 -10.56 14.23 -24.16
N ILE A 927 -9.52 13.40 -24.24
CA ILE A 927 -8.17 13.91 -24.56
C ILE A 927 -8.03 14.30 -26.04
N ASN A 928 -8.59 13.51 -26.97
CA ASN A 928 -8.41 13.74 -28.40
C ASN A 928 -9.34 14.82 -28.97
N TRP A 929 -10.60 14.89 -28.53
CA TRP A 929 -11.58 15.83 -29.08
C TRP A 929 -11.83 17.05 -28.21
N LEU A 930 -11.69 16.93 -26.89
CA LEU A 930 -11.95 18.03 -25.96
C LEU A 930 -10.66 18.63 -25.38
N HIS A 931 -9.52 17.98 -25.59
CA HIS A 931 -8.21 18.37 -25.04
C HIS A 931 -8.27 18.60 -23.53
N ILE A 932 -8.90 17.67 -22.80
CA ILE A 932 -8.97 17.65 -21.34
C ILE A 932 -8.44 16.32 -20.79
N HIS A 933 -8.24 16.21 -19.48
CA HIS A 933 -7.76 15.00 -18.80
C HIS A 933 -6.37 14.53 -19.26
N PHE A 934 -5.46 15.47 -19.51
CA PHE A 934 -4.13 15.14 -20.04
C PHE A 934 -3.34 14.26 -19.08
N ASP A 935 -3.47 14.49 -17.77
CA ASP A 935 -2.77 13.75 -16.74
C ASP A 935 -3.45 12.41 -16.46
N GLU A 936 -4.76 12.41 -16.24
CA GLU A 936 -5.58 11.23 -15.97
C GLU A 936 -5.50 10.19 -17.10
N ALA A 937 -5.61 10.65 -18.35
CA ALA A 937 -5.58 9.75 -19.50
C ALA A 937 -4.21 9.05 -19.63
N PHE A 938 -3.10 9.78 -19.50
CA PHE A 938 -1.78 9.19 -19.76
C PHE A 938 -1.17 8.50 -18.52
N SER A 939 -1.48 8.97 -17.31
CA SER A 939 -1.11 8.28 -16.06
C SER A 939 -1.73 6.88 -15.98
N SER A 940 -2.94 6.71 -16.52
CA SER A 940 -3.61 5.40 -16.61
C SER A 940 -2.85 4.38 -17.49
N LEU A 941 -2.04 4.86 -18.44
CA LEU A 941 -1.31 4.03 -19.40
C LEU A 941 0.09 3.66 -18.92
N ARG A 942 0.66 4.42 -17.98
CA ARG A 942 2.01 4.20 -17.39
C ARG A 942 3.07 3.96 -18.47
N ILE A 943 3.15 4.89 -19.40
CA ILE A 943 4.02 4.76 -20.57
C ILE A 943 5.45 5.09 -20.18
N ALA A 944 6.27 4.06 -20.01
CA ALA A 944 7.71 4.17 -19.72
C ALA A 944 8.58 4.58 -20.91
N ASN A 945 8.01 4.62 -22.10
CA ASN A 945 8.68 4.98 -23.35
C ASN A 945 8.77 6.51 -23.52
N TYR A 946 9.43 6.95 -24.60
CA TYR A 946 9.63 8.37 -24.92
C TYR A 946 10.34 9.10 -23.77
N LYS A 947 11.64 8.84 -23.63
CA LYS A 947 12.49 9.54 -22.64
C LYS A 947 13.50 10.42 -23.34
N SER A 948 13.89 11.51 -22.70
CA SER A 948 14.83 12.47 -23.25
C SER A 948 15.50 13.30 -22.16
N PHE A 949 16.62 13.91 -22.52
CA PHE A 949 17.29 14.96 -21.76
C PHE A 949 17.86 15.99 -22.76
N THR A 950 18.19 17.19 -22.29
CA THR A 950 18.76 18.24 -23.13
C THR A 950 20.22 18.46 -22.75
N ARG A 951 21.12 18.32 -23.71
CA ARG A 951 22.54 18.65 -23.60
C ARG A 951 22.80 20.03 -24.19
N PHE A 952 23.57 20.82 -23.48
CA PHE A 952 23.94 22.17 -23.81
C PHE A 952 25.45 22.29 -23.96
N HIS A 953 25.89 23.19 -24.83
CA HIS A 953 27.28 23.55 -25.01
C HIS A 953 27.40 25.07 -25.15
N ILE A 954 28.07 25.70 -24.20
CA ILE A 954 28.53 27.08 -24.34
C ILE A 954 29.86 27.00 -25.07
N ASN A 955 29.87 27.43 -26.33
CA ASN A 955 31.06 27.36 -27.17
C ASN A 955 32.05 28.51 -26.86
N CYS A 956 33.22 28.48 -27.47
CA CYS A 956 34.25 29.51 -27.28
C CYS A 956 33.81 30.92 -27.72
N ASP A 957 32.86 31.01 -28.66
CA ASP A 957 32.27 32.27 -29.15
C ASP A 957 31.22 32.86 -28.18
N GLY A 958 30.75 32.06 -27.21
CA GLY A 958 29.74 32.44 -26.23
C GLY A 958 28.31 32.07 -26.62
N ASP A 959 28.09 31.44 -27.77
CA ASP A 959 26.78 30.94 -28.18
C ASP A 959 26.42 29.65 -27.43
N LEU A 960 25.13 29.45 -27.18
CA LEU A 960 24.60 28.27 -26.52
C LEU A 960 24.01 27.30 -27.55
N GLU A 961 24.74 26.22 -27.85
CA GLU A 961 24.21 25.12 -28.65
C GLU A 961 23.39 24.17 -27.79
N VAL A 962 22.22 23.77 -28.30
CA VAL A 962 21.26 22.93 -27.59
C VAL A 962 20.97 21.68 -28.40
N PHE A 963 21.09 20.51 -27.76
CA PHE A 963 20.85 19.19 -28.34
C PHE A 963 19.88 18.43 -27.43
N THR A 964 18.67 18.11 -27.92
CA THR A 964 17.76 17.23 -27.18
C THR A 964 17.90 15.80 -27.66
N LEU A 965 18.43 14.94 -26.79
CA LEU A 965 18.63 13.52 -27.05
C LEU A 965 17.45 12.73 -26.50
N ALA A 966 16.94 11.78 -27.29
CA ALA A 966 15.77 11.01 -26.93
C ALA A 966 15.89 9.53 -27.28
N ILE A 967 15.14 8.71 -26.54
CA ILE A 967 14.95 7.27 -26.76
C ILE A 967 13.46 6.96 -26.86
N ASP A 968 13.06 6.31 -27.96
CA ASP A 968 11.64 6.01 -28.22
C ASP A 968 11.14 4.84 -27.35
N LYS A 969 11.99 3.84 -27.08
CA LYS A 969 11.64 2.65 -26.28
C LYS A 969 12.64 2.40 -25.16
N VAL A 970 12.12 2.19 -23.96
CA VAL A 970 12.93 1.89 -22.77
C VAL A 970 13.05 0.37 -22.58
N PRO A 971 14.26 -0.17 -22.34
CA PRO A 971 14.44 -1.59 -22.02
C PRO A 971 13.75 -1.99 -20.72
N ARG A 972 13.19 -3.20 -20.70
CA ARG A 972 12.58 -3.80 -19.50
C ARG A 972 13.48 -4.81 -18.80
N GLU A 973 14.39 -5.42 -19.57
CA GLU A 973 15.29 -6.45 -19.08
C GLU A 973 16.73 -6.00 -19.23
N TRP A 974 17.44 -6.01 -18.11
CA TRP A 974 18.82 -5.58 -18.00
C TRP A 974 19.70 -6.73 -17.53
N LYS A 975 20.96 -6.73 -17.98
CA LYS A 975 21.99 -7.67 -17.58
C LYS A 975 23.25 -6.91 -17.15
N LEU A 976 24.13 -7.57 -16.40
CA LEU A 976 25.43 -6.98 -16.05
C LEU A 976 26.18 -6.63 -17.34
N ASP A 977 26.67 -5.40 -17.42
CA ASP A 977 27.40 -4.92 -18.58
C ASP A 977 28.81 -5.56 -18.62
N PRO A 978 29.14 -6.39 -19.64
CA PRO A 978 30.43 -7.06 -19.71
C PRO A 978 31.61 -6.08 -19.75
N ASP A 979 31.43 -4.91 -20.37
CA ASP A 979 32.50 -3.92 -20.49
C ASP A 979 32.75 -3.24 -19.14
N TRP A 980 31.70 -2.99 -18.35
CA TRP A 980 31.82 -2.49 -16.98
C TRP A 980 32.47 -3.51 -16.02
N ASP A 981 32.15 -4.80 -16.19
CA ASP A 981 32.70 -5.88 -15.36
C ASP A 981 34.17 -6.17 -15.71
N GLY A 982 34.52 -6.10 -17.00
CA GLY A 982 35.87 -6.31 -17.52
C GLY A 982 36.84 -5.15 -17.28
N GLU A 983 36.36 -3.93 -17.03
CA GLU A 983 37.21 -2.76 -16.74
C GLU A 983 37.85 -2.87 -15.34
N ALA A 984 39.18 -2.90 -15.29
CA ALA A 984 39.93 -2.99 -14.04
C ALA A 984 39.75 -1.72 -13.19
N LYS A 985 39.03 -1.84 -12.08
CA LYS A 985 38.75 -0.74 -11.15
C LYS A 985 39.93 -0.56 -10.19
N GLN A 986 40.75 0.47 -10.41
CA GLN A 986 41.79 0.82 -9.44
C GLN A 986 41.15 1.41 -8.16
N PRO A 987 41.64 1.10 -6.95
CA PRO A 987 41.02 1.55 -5.69
C PRO A 987 40.88 3.08 -5.54
N GLN A 988 41.69 3.85 -6.27
CA GLN A 988 41.76 5.31 -6.18
C GLN A 988 41.20 6.02 -7.43
N GLN A 989 40.69 5.27 -8.42
CA GLN A 989 40.20 5.86 -9.67
C GLN A 989 38.83 6.50 -9.46
N TRP A 990 38.70 7.75 -9.87
CA TRP A 990 37.43 8.47 -9.87
C TRP A 990 36.44 7.85 -10.85
N SER A 991 35.21 7.65 -10.42
CA SER A 991 34.16 6.98 -11.19
C SER A 991 33.86 7.65 -12.53
N HIS A 992 34.01 8.98 -12.63
CA HIS A 992 33.77 9.74 -13.86
C HIS A 992 34.88 9.59 -14.92
N ARG A 993 36.02 8.98 -14.57
CA ARG A 993 37.14 8.67 -15.49
C ARG A 993 37.08 7.25 -16.04
N ILE A 994 36.11 6.45 -15.59
CA ILE A 994 35.87 5.09 -16.06
C ILE A 994 35.29 5.17 -17.48
N LYS A 995 35.79 4.33 -18.41
CA LYS A 995 35.35 4.34 -19.81
C LYS A 995 33.92 3.80 -19.94
N HIS A 996 33.60 2.74 -19.21
CA HIS A 996 32.28 2.13 -19.17
C HIS A 996 31.68 2.28 -17.76
N PRO A 997 31.13 3.45 -17.39
CA PRO A 997 30.75 3.75 -16.01
C PRO A 997 29.48 3.01 -15.53
N SER A 998 28.63 2.56 -16.45
CA SER A 998 27.30 2.05 -16.16
C SER A 998 27.30 0.54 -15.95
N LYS A 999 26.76 0.10 -14.80
CA LYS A 999 26.78 -1.31 -14.36
C LYS A 999 25.91 -2.24 -15.22
N TRP A 1000 24.82 -1.75 -15.79
CA TRP A 1000 23.81 -2.57 -16.46
C TRP A 1000 23.62 -2.16 -17.91
N SER A 1001 23.63 -3.12 -18.82
CA SER A 1001 23.25 -2.94 -20.23
C SER A 1001 21.93 -3.63 -20.54
N ALA A 1002 21.26 -3.21 -21.60
CA ALA A 1002 20.05 -3.89 -22.05
C ALA A 1002 20.38 -5.35 -22.40
N SER A 1003 19.48 -6.26 -22.05
CA SER A 1003 19.69 -7.70 -22.32
C SER A 1003 19.85 -7.95 -23.83
N VAL A 1004 19.08 -7.20 -24.62
CA VAL A 1004 19.09 -7.17 -26.08
C VAL A 1004 19.85 -5.94 -26.57
N SER A 1005 20.98 -6.13 -27.25
CA SER A 1005 21.92 -5.05 -27.61
C SER A 1005 21.29 -3.93 -28.48
N HIS A 1006 20.48 -4.27 -29.48
CA HIS A 1006 19.83 -3.27 -30.34
C HIS A 1006 18.73 -2.45 -29.63
N GLN A 1007 18.39 -2.80 -28.39
CA GLN A 1007 17.46 -2.04 -27.55
C GLN A 1007 18.19 -1.18 -26.52
N ASP A 1008 19.52 -1.27 -26.41
CA ASP A 1008 20.28 -0.47 -25.47
C ASP A 1008 20.10 1.03 -25.77
N PRO A 1009 19.89 1.89 -24.75
CA PRO A 1009 19.78 3.33 -24.95
C PRO A 1009 20.94 3.91 -25.75
N LEU A 1010 22.17 3.37 -25.60
CA LEU A 1010 23.34 3.84 -26.35
C LEU A 1010 23.25 3.61 -27.86
N ASN A 1011 22.52 2.59 -28.28
CA ASN A 1011 22.36 2.23 -29.69
C ASN A 1011 21.08 2.82 -30.30
N THR A 1012 20.17 3.33 -29.46
CA THR A 1012 18.83 3.78 -29.88
C THR A 1012 18.61 5.28 -29.72
N VAL A 1013 19.50 5.97 -29.00
CA VAL A 1013 19.45 7.41 -28.79
C VAL A 1013 19.59 8.19 -30.09
N ARG A 1014 18.76 9.23 -30.26
CA ARG A 1014 18.77 10.15 -31.42
C ARG A 1014 18.52 11.59 -31.00
N ILE A 1015 18.93 12.54 -31.82
CA ILE A 1015 18.62 13.96 -31.62
C ILE A 1015 17.22 14.24 -32.19
N VAL A 1016 16.32 14.74 -31.34
CA VAL A 1016 14.96 15.14 -31.74
C VAL A 1016 14.83 16.64 -32.01
N ASP A 1017 15.74 17.44 -31.44
CA ASP A 1017 15.83 18.88 -31.71
C ASP A 1017 17.27 19.36 -31.53
N ARG A 1018 17.68 20.32 -32.39
CA ARG A 1018 18.97 20.99 -32.32
C ARG A 1018 18.82 22.44 -32.74
N PHE A 1019 19.29 23.36 -31.92
CA PHE A 1019 19.28 24.78 -32.23
C PHE A 1019 20.39 25.52 -31.47
N ILE A 1020 20.63 26.78 -31.85
CA ILE A 1020 21.66 27.64 -31.27
C ILE A 1020 20.97 28.91 -30.77
N ILE A 1021 21.27 29.31 -29.54
CA ILE A 1021 20.87 30.61 -28.99
C ILE A 1021 22.10 31.51 -29.02
N LYS A 1022 22.03 32.57 -29.83
CA LYS A 1022 23.12 33.53 -29.96
C LYS A 1022 23.19 34.41 -28.72
N GLN A 1023 24.41 34.70 -28.26
CA GLN A 1023 24.59 35.60 -27.14
C GLN A 1023 24.30 37.06 -27.51
N THR A 1024 24.77 37.49 -28.69
CA THR A 1024 24.57 38.84 -29.21
C THR A 1024 23.70 38.79 -30.47
N ASP A 1025 22.58 39.50 -30.43
CA ASP A 1025 21.81 39.79 -31.64
C ASP A 1025 22.56 40.91 -32.37
N ASN A 1026 23.30 40.61 -33.44
CA ASN A 1026 23.80 41.64 -34.35
C ASN A 1026 22.60 42.38 -34.96
N GLN A 1027 22.20 43.50 -34.36
CA GLN A 1027 21.23 44.44 -34.91
C GLN A 1027 21.80 45.35 -36.02
N ASP A 1028 22.93 44.99 -36.64
CA ASP A 1028 23.58 45.79 -37.70
C ASP A 1028 23.30 45.31 -39.14
N PHE A 1029 22.23 44.56 -39.38
CA PHE A 1029 21.79 44.21 -40.75
C PHE A 1029 20.67 45.14 -41.28
N ALA A 1030 20.76 46.44 -41.00
CA ALA A 1030 19.87 47.45 -41.61
C ALA A 1030 20.53 48.83 -41.77
N SER A 1031 21.76 48.91 -42.31
CA SER A 1031 22.33 50.21 -42.74
C SER A 1031 23.43 50.12 -43.82
N SER A 1032 23.55 49.02 -44.54
CA SER A 1032 24.54 48.88 -45.63
C SER A 1032 23.93 48.33 -46.93
N ASN A 1033 22.94 49.06 -47.47
CA ASN A 1033 22.74 49.09 -48.92
C ASN A 1033 22.49 50.54 -49.33
N GLY A 1034 23.59 51.27 -49.44
CA GLY A 1034 23.64 52.55 -50.13
C GLY A 1034 23.39 52.35 -51.63
N SER A 1035 22.40 53.07 -52.14
CA SER A 1035 22.44 53.84 -53.38
C SER A 1035 23.59 53.55 -54.36
N ILE A 1036 23.29 52.88 -55.48
CA ILE A 1036 23.94 53.15 -56.78
C ILE A 1036 22.90 53.00 -57.90
N ASN A 1037 22.51 54.16 -58.43
CA ASN A 1037 22.20 54.56 -59.81
C ASN A 1037 21.51 53.63 -60.84
N SER A 1038 20.59 54.31 -61.56
CA SER A 1038 19.98 54.09 -62.89
C SER A 1038 18.96 52.97 -63.05
#